data_AF-A0A8J3JV63-F1
#
_entry.id   AF-A0A8J3JV63-F1
#
_cell.length_a   1.000
_cell.length_b   1.000
_cell.length_c   1.000
_cell.angle_alpha   90.00
_cell.angle_beta   90.00
_cell.angle_gamma   90.00
#
_symmetry.space_group_name_H-M   'P 1'
#
loop_
_entity.id
_entity.type
_entity.pdbx_description
1 polymer ?
#
loop_
_entity_poly.entity_id
_entity_poly.type
_entity_poly.pdbx_seq_one_letter_code
_entity_poly.pdbx_strand_id
1 'polypeptide(L)'
;MARNALLIGPRTGDLQGVGNDVQAMATALRAWDFGVTPCVGDDATRAGILAAYEQLIAEAEPDDAIVVFYSGHGGYCLPPEHERTASLPSRIQFIVPSDFDESQPGDFRGITDLELSGLLARLTERTRNVTVVLDCCHAAHMSRDPDRTVKALSVPASYALLSAHLDRVGRQDPDLRRRLAPEGNRDAVRVVACAPEQSAYEYAVAEGRSMGMLTEALTGALTEARDGGRTVSWATVVERVRSQVLTIMPTQRPEVEGPAQRLLFERTETDTVATLAVSAEGSRLRLAGALLLGVRPGDEFVVMPPDSTGPDERTKLGDVQVEKIVDGAAWGRFRPRQPDTAVPLGACAHRSRMAAPALPVRVPASDPRSADLVRAMGAATLVRVAEPDERADVEVRIDEAGALTVHDRVGPLHPASPPDAPGIARVVQDLKRLAQAHLLRRLAEEPGGGIATPLEIEFGVVRGGTAHPATPDRPLYLDEPIYVKVRNGGPDVVWVSLLDIGVAARITLLNTSSPSGVRVEPGGEYVFGRDDRTGELPGARLEWPAGLDRGSPRPETIVVLATSEPVDMRVLEQRGLVRDAARRGGSSLENFLDQLRTGLSRDVVPPAPSGLRFAVRTIDFELVPVLAPPGEEAVFQVDERPGVAGRFWRQRGAAPAAVAVRLSDLVVHHNRAFREADIRIDTVLTTAGPGGRPAYQAHTERFRDIRDGQRLPLDDLQVFHGPVDGYLDVAVWVSRDDRDSLALSDLLKQTLTDAELQAAMGQVGTLLVAAPQAAVAIAAVGAGAVIVNAAYRLLRGAHGNSIGLYRTTLLAGENFGVGRPAGRTAVRAQDFSFRYRVEEIAAPSVSPRQESGRDVKEGTRV
;
A
#
# COMPACT_ATOMS: atom_id res chain seq x y z
N MET A 1 -30.66 7.50 -4.91
CA MET A 1 -30.26 7.77 -3.52
C MET A 1 -31.48 7.67 -2.61
N ALA A 2 -31.90 6.44 -2.37
CA ALA A 2 -32.60 6.06 -1.15
C ALA A 2 -31.60 5.99 0.02
N ARG A 3 -32.14 5.86 1.24
CA ARG A 3 -31.40 5.55 2.46
C ARG A 3 -32.09 4.32 3.08
N ASN A 4 -31.47 3.15 3.00
CA ASN A 4 -32.10 1.88 3.40
C ASN A 4 -31.29 1.19 4.51
N ALA A 5 -31.97 0.68 5.54
CA ALA A 5 -31.34 0.09 6.71
C ALA A 5 -31.96 -1.27 7.07
N LEU A 6 -31.15 -2.34 7.04
CA LEU A 6 -31.51 -3.67 7.51
C LEU A 6 -31.02 -3.84 8.95
N LEU A 7 -31.93 -4.05 9.90
CA LEU A 7 -31.61 -4.18 11.34
C LEU A 7 -31.91 -5.59 11.83
N ILE A 8 -30.87 -6.35 12.13
CA ILE A 8 -30.93 -7.76 12.50
C ILE A 8 -30.80 -7.89 14.03
N GLY A 9 -31.74 -8.61 14.65
CA GLY A 9 -31.82 -8.78 16.11
C GLY A 9 -32.38 -10.13 16.55
N PRO A 10 -31.62 -11.24 16.40
CA PRO A 10 -31.96 -12.53 16.99
C PRO A 10 -31.77 -12.49 18.51
N ARG A 11 -32.87 -12.65 19.26
CA ARG A 11 -32.82 -12.76 20.72
C ARG A 11 -32.62 -14.22 21.12
N THR A 12 -31.36 -14.61 21.25
CA THR A 12 -30.94 -15.96 21.68
C THR A 12 -30.37 -15.95 23.10
N GLY A 13 -30.39 -17.11 23.77
CA GLY A 13 -29.80 -17.29 25.10
C GLY A 13 -30.38 -16.37 26.18
N ASP A 14 -29.49 -15.74 26.96
CA ASP A 14 -29.79 -14.90 28.11
C ASP A 14 -29.82 -13.39 27.80
N LEU A 15 -29.61 -12.97 26.54
CA LEU A 15 -29.63 -11.56 26.14
C LEU A 15 -31.03 -10.94 26.25
N GLN A 16 -31.09 -9.78 26.92
CA GLN A 16 -32.32 -9.00 27.14
C GLN A 16 -32.31 -7.68 26.33
N GLY A 17 -31.13 -7.20 25.92
CA GLY A 17 -30.94 -5.89 25.31
C GLY A 17 -31.13 -5.81 23.80
N VAL A 18 -31.02 -6.92 23.07
CA VAL A 18 -31.12 -6.96 21.59
C VAL A 18 -32.36 -6.22 21.04
N GLY A 19 -33.51 -6.34 21.70
CA GLY A 19 -34.74 -5.63 21.31
C GLY A 19 -34.70 -4.12 21.55
N ASN A 20 -34.00 -3.66 22.60
CA ASN A 20 -33.75 -2.24 22.84
C ASN A 20 -32.74 -1.69 21.81
N ASP A 21 -31.68 -2.44 21.52
CA ASP A 21 -30.63 -2.06 20.59
C ASP A 21 -31.19 -1.79 19.18
N VAL A 22 -31.99 -2.72 18.63
CA VAL A 22 -32.63 -2.54 17.32
C VAL A 22 -33.57 -1.34 17.32
N GLN A 23 -34.33 -1.08 18.39
CA GLN A 23 -35.23 0.09 18.46
C GLN A 23 -34.47 1.42 18.61
N ALA A 24 -33.36 1.43 19.36
CA ALA A 24 -32.49 2.60 19.47
C ALA A 24 -31.85 2.93 18.11
N MET A 25 -31.28 1.92 17.43
CA MET A 25 -30.69 2.09 16.11
C MET A 25 -31.73 2.48 15.05
N ALA A 26 -32.92 1.88 15.07
CA ALA A 26 -34.04 2.26 14.21
C ALA A 26 -34.47 3.72 14.42
N THR A 27 -34.45 4.21 15.66
CA THR A 27 -34.81 5.60 15.99
C THR A 27 -33.74 6.56 15.50
N ALA A 28 -32.46 6.26 15.75
CA ALA A 28 -31.34 7.07 15.27
C ALA A 28 -31.31 7.15 13.73
N LEU A 29 -31.41 6.01 13.03
CA LEU A 29 -31.32 5.99 11.56
C LEU A 29 -32.54 6.64 10.88
N ARG A 30 -33.75 6.51 11.43
CA ARG A 30 -34.92 7.28 10.94
C ARG A 30 -34.74 8.79 11.07
N ALA A 31 -33.99 9.25 12.08
CA ALA A 31 -33.65 10.66 12.22
C ALA A 31 -32.64 11.14 11.14
N TRP A 32 -31.92 10.21 10.51
CA TRP A 32 -31.07 10.40 9.32
C TRP A 32 -31.79 10.00 8.01
N ASP A 33 -33.13 10.01 7.99
CA ASP A 33 -34.00 9.73 6.84
C ASP A 33 -33.91 8.30 6.25
N PHE A 34 -33.45 7.32 7.03
CA PHE A 34 -33.43 5.91 6.59
C PHE A 34 -34.80 5.24 6.66
N GLY A 35 -35.19 4.56 5.58
CA GLY A 35 -36.17 3.48 5.60
C GLY A 35 -35.59 2.28 6.33
N VAL A 36 -36.32 1.76 7.34
CA VAL A 36 -35.83 0.72 8.25
C VAL A 36 -36.63 -0.58 8.09
N THR A 37 -35.92 -1.64 7.71
CA THR A 37 -36.41 -3.03 7.61
C THR A 37 -35.86 -3.84 8.79
N PRO A 38 -36.68 -4.17 9.80
CA PRO A 38 -36.26 -5.03 10.91
C PRO A 38 -36.34 -6.52 10.54
N CYS A 39 -35.39 -7.30 11.05
CA CYS A 39 -35.36 -8.76 10.99
C CYS A 39 -35.03 -9.25 12.41
N VAL A 40 -36.07 -9.55 13.21
CA VAL A 40 -35.96 -9.68 14.67
C VAL A 40 -36.74 -10.88 15.21
N GLY A 41 -36.29 -11.45 16.33
CA GLY A 41 -36.99 -12.56 16.98
C GLY A 41 -37.16 -13.77 16.04
N ASP A 42 -38.40 -14.22 15.87
CA ASP A 42 -38.75 -15.39 15.07
C ASP A 42 -38.48 -15.20 13.57
N ASP A 43 -38.42 -13.95 13.08
CA ASP A 43 -38.02 -13.64 11.69
C ASP A 43 -36.49 -13.68 11.50
N ALA A 44 -35.71 -13.58 12.58
CA ALA A 44 -34.24 -13.51 12.57
C ALA A 44 -33.55 -14.88 12.44
N THR A 45 -34.16 -15.81 11.72
CA THR A 45 -33.58 -17.12 11.39
C THR A 45 -32.46 -17.01 10.36
N ARG A 46 -31.64 -18.05 10.19
CA ARG A 46 -30.62 -18.07 9.12
C ARG A 46 -31.25 -17.81 7.75
N ALA A 47 -32.41 -18.42 7.48
CA ALA A 47 -33.14 -18.21 6.23
C ALA A 47 -33.66 -16.77 6.09
N GLY A 48 -34.27 -16.21 7.14
CA GLY A 48 -34.82 -14.85 7.16
C GLY A 48 -33.74 -13.78 6.98
N ILE A 49 -32.64 -13.88 7.72
CA ILE A 49 -31.51 -12.93 7.63
C ILE A 49 -30.89 -12.96 6.24
N LEU A 50 -30.63 -14.14 5.67
CA LEU A 50 -30.07 -14.26 4.33
C LEU A 50 -31.04 -13.72 3.26
N ALA A 51 -32.34 -14.04 3.35
CA ALA A 51 -33.34 -13.52 2.42
C ALA A 51 -33.45 -11.99 2.46
N ALA A 52 -33.44 -11.39 3.65
CA ALA A 52 -33.47 -9.93 3.81
C ALA A 52 -32.20 -9.24 3.28
N TYR A 53 -31.03 -9.86 3.44
CA TYR A 53 -29.77 -9.35 2.88
C TYR A 53 -29.73 -9.48 1.36
N GLU A 54 -30.20 -10.60 0.80
CA GLU A 54 -30.32 -10.79 -0.66
C GLU A 54 -31.31 -9.82 -1.30
N GLN A 55 -32.44 -9.54 -0.64
CA GLN A 55 -33.38 -8.50 -1.07
C GLN A 55 -32.73 -7.11 -1.06
N LEU A 56 -31.99 -6.77 0.01
CA LEU A 56 -31.26 -5.51 0.10
C LEU A 56 -30.20 -5.35 -1.01
N ILE A 57 -29.53 -6.44 -1.41
CA ILE A 57 -28.59 -6.44 -2.56
C ILE A 57 -29.36 -6.25 -3.88
N ALA A 58 -30.51 -6.89 -4.04
CA ALA A 58 -31.32 -6.79 -5.27
C ALA A 58 -31.95 -5.39 -5.47
N GLU A 59 -32.29 -4.70 -4.38
CA GLU A 59 -32.93 -3.38 -4.39
C GLU A 59 -31.94 -2.20 -4.39
N ALA A 60 -30.64 -2.43 -4.11
CA ALA A 60 -29.63 -1.38 -3.97
C ALA A 60 -29.22 -0.74 -5.32
N GLU A 61 -29.31 0.58 -5.46
CA GLU A 61 -28.82 1.34 -6.64
C GLU A 61 -27.52 2.14 -6.37
N PRO A 62 -26.70 2.48 -7.40
CA PRO A 62 -25.29 2.92 -7.24
C PRO A 62 -24.98 4.16 -6.38
N ASP A 63 -25.99 4.97 -6.04
CA ASP A 63 -25.86 6.16 -5.20
C ASP A 63 -26.51 6.01 -3.82
N ASP A 64 -27.19 4.91 -3.54
CA ASP A 64 -27.95 4.72 -2.29
C ASP A 64 -27.04 4.54 -1.09
N ALA A 65 -27.41 5.12 0.06
CA ALA A 65 -26.75 4.87 1.33
C ALA A 65 -27.40 3.66 2.02
N ILE A 66 -26.61 2.67 2.41
CA ILE A 66 -27.12 1.43 2.99
C ILE A 66 -26.47 1.14 4.33
N VAL A 67 -27.30 0.84 5.34
CA VAL A 67 -26.85 0.41 6.67
C VAL A 67 -27.27 -1.04 6.92
N VAL A 68 -26.36 -1.86 7.42
CA VAL A 68 -26.68 -3.18 7.98
C VAL A 68 -26.25 -3.21 9.43
N PHE A 69 -27.20 -3.39 10.35
CA PHE A 69 -26.96 -3.48 11.79
C PHE A 69 -27.22 -4.91 12.26
N TYR A 70 -26.37 -5.39 13.17
CA TYR A 70 -26.58 -6.64 13.91
C TYR A 70 -26.37 -6.38 15.41
N SER A 71 -27.32 -6.80 16.25
CA SER A 71 -27.09 -7.00 17.68
C SER A 71 -27.55 -8.39 18.10
N GLY A 72 -26.73 -9.09 18.88
CA GLY A 72 -27.00 -10.46 19.31
C GLY A 72 -25.70 -11.20 19.65
N HIS A 73 -25.81 -12.51 19.85
CA HIS A 73 -24.62 -13.36 20.05
C HIS A 73 -23.75 -13.40 18.79
N GLY A 74 -22.43 -13.30 18.97
CA GLY A 74 -21.46 -13.84 18.03
C GLY A 74 -21.00 -15.24 18.49
N GLY A 75 -20.45 -16.00 17.57
CA GLY A 75 -19.86 -17.31 17.84
C GLY A 75 -18.49 -17.44 17.19
N TYR A 76 -17.74 -18.45 17.64
CA TYR A 76 -16.46 -18.82 17.07
C TYR A 76 -16.21 -20.32 17.14
N CYS A 77 -15.24 -20.77 16.38
CA CYS A 77 -14.64 -22.09 16.48
C CYS A 77 -13.12 -22.00 16.32
N LEU A 78 -12.41 -23.01 16.86
CA LEU A 78 -10.97 -23.21 16.68
C LEU A 78 -10.75 -24.63 16.15
N PRO A 79 -9.76 -24.86 15.26
CA PRO A 79 -9.38 -26.21 14.87
C PRO A 79 -8.93 -27.04 16.09
N PRO A 80 -9.16 -28.36 16.10
CA PRO A 80 -8.51 -29.29 17.02
C PRO A 80 -6.99 -29.10 16.99
N GLU A 81 -6.31 -29.25 18.12
CA GLU A 81 -4.89 -28.91 18.24
C GLU A 81 -3.98 -29.67 17.25
N HIS A 82 -4.32 -30.92 16.94
CA HIS A 82 -3.63 -31.75 15.95
C HIS A 82 -3.96 -31.40 14.49
N GLU A 83 -4.98 -30.58 14.24
CA GLU A 83 -5.34 -30.02 12.93
C GLU A 83 -4.84 -28.58 12.74
N ARG A 84 -4.19 -27.97 13.75
CA ARG A 84 -3.64 -26.61 13.65
C ARG A 84 -2.36 -26.59 12.82
N THR A 85 -2.53 -26.42 11.51
CA THR A 85 -1.45 -26.11 10.56
C THR A 85 -1.37 -24.60 10.32
N ALA A 86 -0.23 -24.12 9.82
CA ALA A 86 -0.09 -22.73 9.34
C ALA A 86 -0.90 -22.43 8.06
N SER A 87 -1.56 -23.45 7.47
CA SER A 87 -2.38 -23.38 6.26
C SER A 87 -3.87 -23.60 6.53
N LEU A 88 -4.33 -23.49 7.78
CA LEU A 88 -5.75 -23.58 8.16
C LEU A 88 -6.12 -22.33 8.97
N PRO A 89 -7.38 -21.85 8.87
CA PRO A 89 -7.82 -20.67 9.58
C PRO A 89 -7.68 -20.85 11.08
N SER A 90 -6.93 -19.95 11.72
CA SER A 90 -6.61 -19.99 13.15
C SER A 90 -7.87 -19.95 14.03
N ARG A 91 -8.93 -19.31 13.52
CA ARG A 91 -10.26 -19.16 14.11
C ARG A 91 -11.26 -18.90 12.98
N ILE A 92 -12.47 -19.43 13.11
CA ILE A 92 -13.59 -19.11 12.23
C ILE A 92 -14.65 -18.39 13.06
N GLN A 93 -15.22 -17.30 12.55
CA GLN A 93 -16.22 -16.49 13.23
C GLN A 93 -17.59 -16.57 12.53
N PHE A 94 -18.67 -16.38 13.28
CA PHE A 94 -20.04 -16.35 12.76
C PHE A 94 -20.97 -15.52 13.65
N ILE A 95 -22.07 -15.03 13.08
CA ILE A 95 -23.21 -14.50 13.83
C ILE A 95 -24.25 -15.60 14.08
N VAL A 96 -25.12 -15.41 15.07
CA VAL A 96 -26.02 -16.41 15.66
C VAL A 96 -27.49 -16.04 15.44
N PRO A 97 -28.14 -16.59 14.38
CA PRO A 97 -29.58 -16.44 14.16
C PRO A 97 -30.44 -17.05 15.27
N SER A 98 -31.74 -16.73 15.29
CA SER A 98 -32.68 -17.20 16.31
C SER A 98 -32.90 -18.72 16.30
N ASP A 99 -32.69 -19.38 15.16
CA ASP A 99 -32.78 -20.83 14.99
C ASP A 99 -31.43 -21.55 15.08
N PHE A 100 -30.38 -20.90 15.62
CA PHE A 100 -29.04 -21.49 15.73
C PHE A 100 -29.02 -22.82 16.50
N ASP A 101 -29.79 -22.92 17.58
CA ASP A 101 -29.85 -24.11 18.44
C ASP A 101 -30.47 -25.34 17.75
N GLU A 102 -31.11 -25.17 16.59
CA GLU A 102 -31.58 -26.28 15.74
C GLU A 102 -30.47 -26.90 14.88
N SER A 103 -29.24 -26.35 14.87
CA SER A 103 -28.13 -26.80 14.02
C SER A 103 -27.83 -28.30 14.13
N GLN A 104 -27.75 -28.98 12.98
CA GLN A 104 -27.51 -30.43 12.87
C GLN A 104 -26.28 -30.78 12.00
N PRO A 105 -25.77 -32.03 12.08
CA PRO A 105 -24.86 -32.59 11.07
C PRO A 105 -25.43 -32.46 9.65
N GLY A 106 -24.89 -31.51 8.89
CA GLY A 106 -25.33 -31.18 7.53
C GLY A 106 -26.12 -29.88 7.40
N ASP A 107 -26.64 -29.32 8.50
CA ASP A 107 -27.40 -28.08 8.56
C ASP A 107 -26.86 -27.18 9.69
N PHE A 108 -25.80 -26.42 9.38
CA PHE A 108 -25.25 -25.44 10.32
C PHE A 108 -25.99 -24.12 10.16
N ARG A 109 -26.62 -23.63 11.23
CA ARG A 109 -27.50 -22.45 11.17
C ARG A 109 -26.85 -21.14 11.62
N GLY A 110 -25.55 -21.10 11.87
CA GLY A 110 -24.82 -19.83 11.93
C GLY A 110 -24.62 -19.20 10.54
N ILE A 111 -24.30 -17.91 10.49
CA ILE A 111 -23.86 -17.24 9.25
C ILE A 111 -22.40 -16.81 9.44
N THR A 112 -21.51 -17.39 8.65
CA THR A 112 -20.06 -17.24 8.81
C THR A 112 -19.52 -15.87 8.37
N ASP A 113 -18.37 -15.50 8.90
CA ASP A 113 -17.55 -14.38 8.44
C ASP A 113 -17.32 -14.41 6.91
N LEU A 114 -17.12 -15.58 6.33
CA LEU A 114 -16.99 -15.81 4.88
C LEU A 114 -18.28 -15.50 4.12
N GLU A 115 -19.44 -15.96 4.61
CA GLU A 115 -20.76 -15.66 4.03
C GLU A 115 -21.10 -14.16 4.13
N LEU A 116 -20.89 -13.55 5.31
CA LEU A 116 -21.07 -12.11 5.53
C LEU A 116 -20.16 -11.27 4.65
N SER A 117 -18.89 -11.68 4.48
CA SER A 117 -17.96 -11.00 3.58
C SER A 117 -18.40 -11.08 2.12
N GLY A 118 -18.96 -12.22 1.68
CA GLY A 118 -19.51 -12.40 0.34
C GLY A 118 -20.75 -11.55 0.07
N LEU A 119 -21.69 -11.51 1.02
CA LEU A 119 -22.86 -10.64 0.97
C LEU A 119 -22.46 -9.16 0.92
N LEU A 120 -21.52 -8.75 1.77
CA LEU A 120 -21.02 -7.37 1.82
C LEU A 120 -20.27 -6.99 0.54
N ALA A 121 -19.46 -7.88 -0.04
CA ALA A 121 -18.79 -7.65 -1.31
C ALA A 121 -19.80 -7.38 -2.43
N ARG A 122 -20.81 -8.25 -2.58
CA ARG A 122 -21.91 -8.10 -3.56
C ARG A 122 -22.76 -6.85 -3.32
N LEU A 123 -22.98 -6.46 -2.06
CA LEU A 123 -23.64 -5.20 -1.73
C LEU A 123 -22.78 -3.98 -2.16
N THR A 124 -21.46 -4.05 -1.98
CA THR A 124 -20.55 -2.98 -2.44
C THR A 124 -20.33 -2.91 -3.96
N GLU A 125 -20.57 -4.02 -4.68
CA GLU A 125 -20.66 -4.02 -6.15
C GLU A 125 -21.91 -3.25 -6.64
N ARG A 126 -22.99 -3.21 -5.84
CA ARG A 126 -24.22 -2.44 -6.12
C ARG A 126 -24.07 -0.97 -5.75
N THR A 127 -23.73 -0.65 -4.50
CA THR A 127 -23.42 0.73 -4.04
C THR A 127 -22.20 0.74 -3.16
N ARG A 128 -21.30 1.70 -3.36
CA ARG A 128 -20.12 1.85 -2.49
C ARG A 128 -20.43 2.49 -1.14
N ASN A 129 -21.63 3.03 -0.93
CA ASN A 129 -21.99 3.80 0.26
C ASN A 129 -22.63 2.91 1.35
N VAL A 130 -21.88 1.90 1.79
CA VAL A 130 -22.34 0.90 2.78
C VAL A 130 -21.68 1.13 4.14
N THR A 131 -22.48 1.05 5.20
CA THR A 131 -22.03 0.92 6.59
C THR A 131 -22.57 -0.38 7.18
N VAL A 132 -21.69 -1.19 7.77
CA VAL A 132 -22.07 -2.32 8.63
C VAL A 132 -21.80 -1.95 10.08
N VAL A 133 -22.65 -2.38 11.01
CA VAL A 133 -22.49 -2.18 12.45
C VAL A 133 -22.75 -3.51 13.17
N LEU A 134 -21.75 -4.02 13.89
CA LEU A 134 -21.80 -5.31 14.58
C LEU A 134 -21.67 -5.11 16.11
N ASP A 135 -22.81 -5.10 16.81
CA ASP A 135 -22.90 -5.13 18.28
C ASP A 135 -23.04 -6.57 18.79
N CYS A 136 -21.98 -7.34 18.56
CA CYS A 136 -21.86 -8.75 18.93
C CYS A 136 -20.40 -9.11 19.22
N CYS A 137 -20.15 -10.33 19.74
CA CYS A 137 -18.79 -10.73 20.06
C CYS A 137 -18.45 -12.19 19.79
N HIS A 138 -17.21 -12.43 19.37
CA HIS A 138 -16.69 -13.75 19.04
C HIS A 138 -15.81 -14.37 20.12
N ALA A 139 -15.60 -13.71 21.27
CA ALA A 139 -14.79 -14.22 22.38
C ALA A 139 -15.63 -14.41 23.65
N ALA A 140 -15.60 -15.64 24.18
CA ALA A 140 -16.36 -16.06 25.36
C ALA A 140 -15.58 -15.84 26.68
N HIS A 141 -15.05 -14.64 26.90
CA HIS A 141 -14.47 -14.30 28.21
C HIS A 141 -15.59 -14.08 29.22
N MET A 142 -15.86 -15.09 30.06
CA MET A 142 -16.94 -15.07 31.05
C MET A 142 -16.92 -13.80 31.91
N SER A 143 -17.99 -13.02 31.84
CA SER A 143 -18.29 -12.00 32.85
C SER A 143 -18.38 -12.66 34.23
N ARG A 144 -17.86 -11.99 35.25
CA ARG A 144 -18.13 -12.29 36.67
C ARG A 144 -18.96 -11.19 37.34
N ASP A 145 -19.46 -10.26 36.53
CA ASP A 145 -20.24 -9.10 36.91
C ASP A 145 -21.72 -9.42 36.60
N PRO A 146 -22.61 -9.54 37.61
CA PRO A 146 -23.98 -9.99 37.41
C PRO A 146 -24.86 -8.98 36.68
N ASP A 147 -24.44 -7.71 36.60
CA ASP A 147 -25.19 -6.64 35.92
C ASP A 147 -24.79 -6.50 34.43
N ARG A 148 -23.99 -7.46 33.90
CA ARG A 148 -23.39 -7.40 32.54
C ARG A 148 -23.32 -8.77 31.85
N THR A 149 -24.04 -8.93 30.74
CA THR A 149 -24.06 -10.15 29.92
C THR A 149 -23.14 -10.02 28.70
N VAL A 150 -22.43 -11.10 28.35
CA VAL A 150 -21.48 -11.13 27.22
C VAL A 150 -22.21 -11.50 25.93
N LYS A 151 -22.05 -10.72 24.85
CA LYS A 151 -22.66 -10.99 23.54
C LYS A 151 -21.92 -12.07 22.72
N ALA A 152 -21.48 -13.15 23.37
CA ALA A 152 -20.80 -14.29 22.73
C ALA A 152 -21.37 -15.63 23.24
N LEU A 153 -21.47 -16.64 22.38
CA LEU A 153 -21.87 -17.99 22.79
C LEU A 153 -20.99 -18.51 23.92
N SER A 154 -21.62 -19.03 24.98
CA SER A 154 -20.95 -19.57 26.17
C SER A 154 -20.16 -20.86 25.90
N VAL A 155 -20.43 -21.54 24.79
CA VAL A 155 -19.73 -22.74 24.32
C VAL A 155 -19.33 -22.57 22.85
N PRO A 156 -18.07 -22.85 22.44
CA PRO A 156 -17.67 -22.82 21.04
C PRO A 156 -18.43 -23.85 20.18
N ALA A 157 -18.72 -23.51 18.93
CA ALA A 157 -19.40 -24.44 18.02
C ALA A 157 -18.51 -25.64 17.63
N SER A 158 -19.14 -26.73 17.21
CA SER A 158 -18.43 -27.93 16.75
C SER A 158 -17.70 -27.67 15.42
N TYR A 159 -16.38 -27.83 15.43
CA TYR A 159 -15.52 -27.66 14.26
C TYR A 159 -15.93 -28.56 13.10
N ALA A 160 -16.35 -29.80 13.38
CA ALA A 160 -16.79 -30.73 12.34
C ALA A 160 -18.07 -30.27 11.61
N LEU A 161 -19.00 -29.60 12.30
CA LEU A 161 -20.20 -29.02 11.68
C LEU A 161 -19.82 -27.82 10.79
N LEU A 162 -18.98 -26.94 11.32
CA LEU A 162 -18.60 -25.69 10.67
C LEU A 162 -17.69 -25.91 9.46
N SER A 163 -16.71 -26.82 9.57
CA SER A 163 -15.82 -27.21 8.47
C SER A 163 -16.61 -27.83 7.31
N ALA A 164 -17.49 -28.81 7.60
CA ALA A 164 -18.38 -29.42 6.60
C ALA A 164 -19.38 -28.42 5.97
N HIS A 165 -19.72 -27.34 6.67
CA HIS A 165 -20.50 -26.22 6.14
C HIS A 165 -19.68 -25.33 5.21
N LEU A 166 -18.46 -24.92 5.61
CA LEU A 166 -17.56 -24.14 4.75
C LEU A 166 -17.20 -24.88 3.45
N ASP A 167 -16.99 -26.20 3.52
CA ASP A 167 -16.83 -27.05 2.34
C ASP A 167 -18.07 -27.04 1.42
N ARG A 168 -19.28 -26.92 1.98
CA ARG A 168 -20.52 -26.79 1.19
C ARG A 168 -20.58 -25.43 0.52
N VAL A 169 -20.35 -24.35 1.28
CA VAL A 169 -20.30 -22.97 0.76
C VAL A 169 -19.27 -22.86 -0.37
N GLY A 170 -18.05 -23.36 -0.18
CA GLY A 170 -16.99 -23.35 -1.21
C GLY A 170 -17.26 -24.23 -2.44
N ARG A 171 -18.15 -25.23 -2.34
CA ARG A 171 -18.65 -26.00 -3.50
C ARG A 171 -19.83 -25.33 -4.21
N GLN A 172 -20.62 -24.54 -3.49
CA GLN A 172 -21.72 -23.75 -4.06
C GLN A 172 -21.20 -22.48 -4.76
N ASP A 173 -20.14 -21.88 -4.22
CA ASP A 173 -19.46 -20.72 -4.79
C ASP A 173 -17.92 -20.88 -4.71
N PRO A 174 -17.29 -21.52 -5.73
CA PRO A 174 -15.84 -21.71 -5.79
C PRO A 174 -15.02 -20.41 -5.94
N ASP A 175 -15.65 -19.29 -6.28
CA ASP A 175 -15.02 -17.99 -6.50
C ASP A 175 -15.28 -17.00 -5.37
N LEU A 176 -16.02 -17.39 -4.32
CA LEU A 176 -16.30 -16.56 -3.15
C LEU A 176 -14.99 -16.07 -2.51
N ARG A 177 -14.12 -17.00 -2.10
CA ARG A 177 -12.83 -16.68 -1.46
C ARG A 177 -11.94 -15.82 -2.38
N ARG A 178 -11.90 -16.11 -3.68
CA ARG A 178 -11.09 -15.36 -4.66
C ARG A 178 -11.54 -13.92 -4.92
N ARG A 179 -12.80 -13.58 -4.58
CA ARG A 179 -13.34 -12.20 -4.69
C ARG A 179 -13.18 -11.37 -3.42
N LEU A 180 -12.78 -11.98 -2.30
CA LEU A 180 -12.53 -11.25 -1.05
C LEU A 180 -11.08 -10.77 -0.99
N ALA A 181 -10.90 -9.50 -0.60
CA ALA A 181 -9.58 -9.02 -0.23
C ALA A 181 -9.22 -9.55 1.18
N PRO A 182 -7.96 -9.97 1.43
CA PRO A 182 -7.54 -10.52 2.73
C PRO A 182 -7.91 -9.61 3.91
N GLU A 183 -7.57 -8.33 3.79
CA GLU A 183 -7.77 -7.23 4.75
C GLU A 183 -9.23 -6.72 4.85
N GLY A 184 -10.19 -7.46 4.28
CA GLY A 184 -11.62 -7.13 4.31
C GLY A 184 -12.05 -6.18 3.20
N ASN A 185 -13.33 -5.77 3.26
CA ASN A 185 -13.94 -4.95 2.22
C ASN A 185 -13.34 -3.51 2.20
N ARG A 186 -12.93 -3.03 1.03
CA ARG A 186 -12.29 -1.71 0.86
C ARG A 186 -13.28 -0.53 0.76
N ASP A 187 -14.54 -0.79 0.40
CA ASP A 187 -15.56 0.22 0.15
C ASP A 187 -16.58 0.38 1.30
N ALA A 188 -16.86 -0.67 2.08
CA ALA A 188 -17.78 -0.62 3.20
C ALA A 188 -17.09 -0.19 4.52
N VAL A 189 -17.66 0.83 5.17
CA VAL A 189 -17.34 1.17 6.57
C VAL A 189 -17.90 0.07 7.47
N ARG A 190 -17.15 -0.42 8.47
CA ARG A 190 -17.64 -1.44 9.41
C ARG A 190 -17.37 -1.02 10.84
N VAL A 191 -18.39 -0.72 11.64
CA VAL A 191 -18.23 -0.43 13.07
C VAL A 191 -18.40 -1.74 13.85
N VAL A 192 -17.48 -2.08 14.74
CA VAL A 192 -17.49 -3.34 15.50
C VAL A 192 -17.30 -3.07 16.99
N ALA A 193 -17.96 -3.87 17.83
CA ALA A 193 -18.07 -3.61 19.26
C ALA A 193 -16.75 -3.68 20.03
N CYS A 194 -15.79 -4.49 19.57
CA CYS A 194 -14.45 -4.62 20.14
C CYS A 194 -13.48 -5.36 19.18
N ALA A 195 -12.21 -5.46 19.57
CA ALA A 195 -11.22 -6.30 18.89
C ALA A 195 -11.55 -7.82 19.01
N PRO A 196 -11.00 -8.70 18.14
CA PRO A 196 -11.35 -10.12 18.13
C PRO A 196 -11.03 -10.89 19.43
N GLU A 197 -10.07 -10.43 20.23
CA GLU A 197 -9.68 -11.00 21.53
C GLU A 197 -10.44 -10.39 22.72
N GLN A 198 -11.33 -9.43 22.47
CA GLN A 198 -12.12 -8.76 23.49
C GLN A 198 -13.56 -9.31 23.55
N SER A 199 -14.30 -8.90 24.58
CA SER A 199 -15.72 -9.18 24.73
C SER A 199 -16.54 -7.89 24.59
N ALA A 200 -17.73 -8.00 23.98
CA ALA A 200 -18.75 -6.97 23.97
C ALA A 200 -19.89 -7.31 24.92
N TYR A 201 -20.46 -6.31 25.58
CA TYR A 201 -21.40 -6.48 26.68
C TYR A 201 -22.73 -5.78 26.42
N GLU A 202 -23.83 -6.38 26.88
CA GLU A 202 -25.02 -5.62 27.28
C GLU A 202 -25.03 -5.40 28.80
N TYR A 203 -25.66 -4.32 29.24
CA TYR A 203 -25.70 -3.92 30.65
C TYR A 203 -26.99 -3.18 30.99
N ALA A 204 -27.30 -3.10 32.28
CA ALA A 204 -28.42 -2.30 32.77
C ALA A 204 -28.16 -0.80 32.58
N VAL A 205 -28.91 -0.17 31.66
CA VAL A 205 -28.98 1.28 31.50
C VAL A 205 -30.05 1.86 32.43
N ALA A 206 -30.21 3.19 32.42
CA ALA A 206 -31.26 3.87 33.18
C ALA A 206 -32.67 3.31 32.86
N GLU A 207 -33.60 3.51 33.79
CA GLU A 207 -35.00 3.06 33.71
C GLU A 207 -35.19 1.52 33.67
N GLY A 208 -34.14 0.74 33.97
CA GLY A 208 -34.24 -0.72 34.14
C GLY A 208 -34.29 -1.50 32.82
N ARG A 209 -33.77 -0.92 31.73
CA ARG A 209 -33.61 -1.58 30.43
C ARG A 209 -32.20 -2.16 30.31
N SER A 210 -32.02 -3.24 29.55
CA SER A 210 -30.70 -3.70 29.11
C SER A 210 -30.40 -3.17 27.70
N MET A 211 -29.18 -2.75 27.42
CA MET A 211 -28.69 -2.32 26.09
C MET A 211 -27.21 -2.68 25.89
N GLY A 212 -26.81 -2.85 24.63
CA GLY A 212 -25.42 -3.03 24.22
C GLY A 212 -24.59 -1.75 24.38
N MET A 213 -23.37 -1.88 24.93
CA MET A 213 -22.47 -0.73 25.13
C MET A 213 -22.08 -0.03 23.83
N LEU A 214 -21.96 -0.76 22.71
CA LEU A 214 -21.74 -0.14 21.41
C LEU A 214 -23.00 0.63 20.97
N THR A 215 -24.18 0.00 21.02
CA THR A 215 -25.41 0.61 20.50
C THR A 215 -25.84 1.84 21.28
N GLU A 216 -25.71 1.87 22.62
CA GLU A 216 -26.02 3.08 23.40
C GLU A 216 -25.12 4.26 22.98
N ALA A 217 -23.80 4.07 23.08
CA ALA A 217 -22.83 5.12 22.76
C ALA A 217 -22.92 5.56 21.28
N LEU A 218 -23.10 4.63 20.35
CA LEU A 218 -23.21 4.93 18.91
C LEU A 218 -24.51 5.67 18.57
N THR A 219 -25.65 5.28 19.13
CA THR A 219 -26.91 6.00 18.88
C THR A 219 -26.91 7.39 19.53
N GLY A 220 -26.27 7.54 20.69
CA GLY A 220 -25.94 8.83 21.28
C GLY A 220 -25.06 9.70 20.38
N ALA A 221 -23.94 9.17 19.89
CA ALA A 221 -22.99 9.91 19.04
C ALA A 221 -23.56 10.24 17.65
N LEU A 222 -24.40 9.38 17.07
CA LEU A 222 -25.14 9.67 15.83
C LEU A 222 -26.21 10.76 16.02
N THR A 223 -26.75 10.89 17.24
CA THR A 223 -27.66 12.00 17.60
C THR A 223 -26.87 13.29 17.83
N GLU A 224 -25.75 13.24 18.56
CA GLU A 224 -24.82 14.37 18.78
C GLU A 224 -24.29 14.93 17.44
N ALA A 225 -23.95 14.07 16.48
CA ALA A 225 -23.52 14.48 15.14
C ALA A 225 -24.64 15.11 14.32
N ARG A 226 -25.87 14.56 14.38
CA ARG A 226 -27.05 15.04 13.66
C ARG A 226 -27.51 16.40 14.15
N ASP A 227 -27.77 16.49 15.45
CA ASP A 227 -28.26 17.72 16.09
C ASP A 227 -27.14 18.77 16.16
N GLY A 228 -25.88 18.33 16.03
CA GLY A 228 -24.73 19.16 15.74
C GLY A 228 -24.59 19.61 14.27
N GLY A 229 -25.42 19.15 13.34
CA GLY A 229 -25.65 19.74 12.01
C GLY A 229 -24.50 19.74 10.99
N ARG A 230 -23.50 18.85 11.10
CA ARG A 230 -22.19 19.03 10.41
C ARG A 230 -21.63 17.79 9.73
N THR A 231 -20.64 17.98 8.84
CA THR A 231 -19.98 16.90 8.10
C THR A 231 -18.94 16.15 8.93
N VAL A 232 -19.42 15.34 9.88
CA VAL A 232 -18.58 14.49 10.75
C VAL A 232 -18.17 13.19 10.06
N SER A 233 -16.92 12.74 10.24
CA SER A 233 -16.44 11.44 9.75
C SER A 233 -16.74 10.28 10.71
N TRP A 234 -16.84 9.06 10.18
CA TRP A 234 -16.99 7.84 10.97
C TRP A 234 -15.84 7.63 11.98
N ALA A 235 -14.62 8.00 11.64
CA ALA A 235 -13.47 7.94 12.53
C ALA A 235 -13.66 8.83 13.76
N THR A 236 -14.20 10.05 13.59
CA THR A 236 -14.49 10.97 14.70
C THR A 236 -15.65 10.47 15.56
N VAL A 237 -16.73 9.98 14.94
CA VAL A 237 -17.89 9.41 15.67
C VAL A 237 -17.47 8.18 16.47
N VAL A 238 -16.67 7.29 15.90
CA VAL A 238 -16.26 6.06 16.60
C VAL A 238 -15.17 6.32 17.64
N GLU A 239 -14.32 7.35 17.51
CA GLU A 239 -13.46 7.79 18.62
C GLU A 239 -14.29 8.33 19.82
N ARG A 240 -15.39 9.04 19.56
CA ARG A 240 -16.34 9.48 20.59
C ARG A 240 -17.00 8.29 21.30
N VAL A 241 -17.50 7.32 20.54
CA VAL A 241 -18.07 6.05 21.04
C VAL A 241 -17.04 5.26 21.85
N ARG A 242 -15.82 5.12 21.34
CA ARG A 242 -14.70 4.43 21.98
C ARG A 242 -14.33 5.08 23.32
N SER A 243 -14.28 6.40 23.38
CA SER A 243 -14.07 7.16 24.63
C SER A 243 -15.17 6.90 25.68
N GLN A 244 -16.43 6.90 25.26
CA GLN A 244 -17.58 6.61 26.14
C GLN A 244 -17.53 5.18 26.67
N VAL A 245 -17.39 4.18 25.79
CA VAL A 245 -17.38 2.76 26.19
C VAL A 245 -16.17 2.42 27.07
N LEU A 246 -14.96 2.89 26.75
CA LEU A 246 -13.76 2.63 27.57
C LEU A 246 -13.85 3.23 28.98
N THR A 247 -14.65 4.28 29.18
CA THR A 247 -14.89 4.88 30.51
C THR A 247 -15.76 3.98 31.40
N ILE A 248 -16.63 3.15 30.79
CA ILE A 248 -17.54 2.21 31.49
C ILE A 248 -16.92 0.80 31.56
N MET A 249 -16.24 0.38 30.50
CA MET A 249 -15.68 -0.96 30.29
C MET A 249 -14.34 -0.87 29.53
N PRO A 250 -13.21 -0.71 30.25
CA PRO A 250 -11.87 -0.60 29.62
C PRO A 250 -11.44 -1.79 28.76
N THR A 251 -12.11 -2.94 28.88
CA THR A 251 -11.84 -4.17 28.10
C THR A 251 -12.70 -4.34 26.85
N GLN A 252 -13.68 -3.44 26.61
CA GLN A 252 -14.42 -3.36 25.35
C GLN A 252 -13.98 -2.09 24.62
N ARG A 253 -13.22 -2.24 23.52
CA ARG A 253 -12.70 -1.10 22.74
C ARG A 253 -13.33 -1.06 21.34
N PRO A 254 -14.44 -0.32 21.14
CA PRO A 254 -15.04 -0.13 19.82
C PRO A 254 -14.04 0.25 18.74
N GLU A 255 -14.22 -0.34 17.57
CA GLU A 255 -13.42 -0.10 16.38
C GLU A 255 -14.33 0.27 15.20
N VAL A 256 -13.72 0.87 14.19
CA VAL A 256 -14.30 0.96 12.85
C VAL A 256 -13.24 0.51 11.86
N GLU A 257 -13.59 -0.22 10.82
CA GLU A 257 -12.71 -0.67 9.74
C GLU A 257 -13.12 -0.06 8.39
N GLY A 258 -12.27 -0.24 7.37
CA GLY A 258 -12.50 0.31 6.04
C GLY A 258 -12.34 1.83 6.01
N PRO A 259 -13.03 2.54 5.09
CA PRO A 259 -12.79 3.94 4.79
C PRO A 259 -13.41 4.89 5.83
N ALA A 260 -12.93 4.85 7.08
CA ALA A 260 -13.50 5.56 8.22
C ALA A 260 -13.37 7.09 8.16
N GLN A 261 -12.52 7.65 7.29
CA GLN A 261 -12.51 9.09 7.03
C GLN A 261 -13.74 9.55 6.23
N ARG A 262 -14.61 8.62 5.77
CA ARG A 262 -15.89 8.96 5.16
C ARG A 262 -16.80 9.71 6.12
N LEU A 263 -17.51 10.68 5.57
CA LEU A 263 -18.62 11.36 6.23
C LEU A 263 -19.76 10.37 6.54
N LEU A 264 -20.55 10.65 7.57
CA LEU A 264 -21.69 9.82 7.96
C LEU A 264 -22.64 9.59 6.76
N PHE A 265 -22.85 8.30 6.44
CA PHE A 265 -23.72 7.85 5.35
C PHE A 265 -23.39 8.44 3.97
N GLU A 266 -22.13 8.80 3.74
CA GLU A 266 -21.64 9.44 2.52
C GLU A 266 -20.40 8.76 1.92
N ARG A 267 -20.19 8.97 0.62
CA ARG A 267 -18.97 8.52 -0.07
C ARG A 267 -17.80 9.49 0.13
N THR A 268 -18.08 10.76 0.42
CA THR A 268 -17.09 11.84 0.64
C THR A 268 -16.23 11.54 1.86
N GLU A 269 -14.93 11.87 1.83
CA GLU A 269 -14.03 11.74 2.99
C GLU A 269 -13.29 13.05 3.29
N THR A 270 -13.11 13.33 4.59
CA THR A 270 -12.30 14.43 5.11
C THR A 270 -10.83 14.30 4.72
N ASP A 271 -10.17 15.41 4.37
CA ASP A 271 -8.71 15.46 4.16
C ASP A 271 -8.03 15.77 5.50
N THR A 272 -7.37 14.77 6.09
CA THR A 272 -6.73 14.78 7.42
C THR A 272 -5.50 15.68 7.53
N VAL A 273 -4.99 16.17 6.39
CA VAL A 273 -3.72 16.89 6.24
C VAL A 273 -3.65 18.13 7.14
N ALA A 274 -2.76 18.06 8.13
CA ALA A 274 -2.52 19.07 9.16
C ALA A 274 -3.68 19.40 10.13
N THR A 275 -4.69 18.53 10.25
CA THR A 275 -5.78 18.63 11.24
C THR A 275 -5.79 17.46 12.21
N LEU A 276 -5.90 17.73 13.51
CA LEU A 276 -6.14 16.71 14.54
C LEU A 276 -7.61 16.75 14.99
N ALA A 277 -8.22 15.59 15.21
CA ALA A 277 -9.51 15.49 15.88
C ALA A 277 -9.37 15.87 17.36
N VAL A 278 -10.32 16.65 17.87
CA VAL A 278 -10.31 17.20 19.23
C VAL A 278 -11.41 16.55 20.08
N SER A 279 -11.04 16.02 21.24
CA SER A 279 -11.99 15.72 22.33
C SER A 279 -11.71 16.60 23.55
N ALA A 280 -12.77 17.04 24.22
CA ALA A 280 -12.67 17.83 25.46
C ALA A 280 -12.87 16.94 26.68
N GLU A 281 -12.00 17.08 27.68
CA GLU A 281 -12.03 16.36 28.94
C GLU A 281 -11.84 17.37 30.08
N GLY A 282 -12.95 17.79 30.70
CA GLY A 282 -13.00 18.90 31.64
C GLY A 282 -12.48 20.21 31.02
N SER A 283 -11.32 20.68 31.51
CA SER A 283 -10.65 21.92 31.03
C SER A 283 -9.44 21.67 30.13
N ARG A 284 -9.20 20.41 29.74
CA ARG A 284 -8.15 20.02 28.79
C ARG A 284 -8.75 19.52 27.48
N LEU A 285 -7.97 19.64 26.42
CA LEU A 285 -8.22 18.97 25.15
C LEU A 285 -7.23 17.83 24.98
N ARG A 286 -7.73 16.75 24.41
CA ARG A 286 -6.98 15.60 23.91
C ARG A 286 -7.02 15.65 22.38
N LEU A 287 -5.83 15.47 21.79
CA LEU A 287 -5.58 15.53 20.35
C LEU A 287 -5.09 14.16 19.90
N ALA A 288 -5.93 13.40 19.19
CA ALA A 288 -5.62 12.02 18.80
C ALA A 288 -4.45 11.94 17.80
N GLY A 289 -3.69 10.84 17.83
CA GLY A 289 -2.60 10.56 16.86
C GLY A 289 -1.37 11.46 16.89
N ALA A 290 -1.33 12.42 17.82
CA ALA A 290 -0.40 13.52 17.82
C ALA A 290 1.09 13.10 17.81
N LEU A 291 1.48 12.10 18.61
CA LEU A 291 2.87 11.62 18.69
C LEU A 291 3.43 11.25 17.30
N LEU A 292 2.62 10.51 16.53
CA LEU A 292 2.96 9.94 15.24
C LEU A 292 2.90 10.99 14.12
N LEU A 293 2.03 11.99 14.26
CA LEU A 293 2.00 13.21 13.43
C LEU A 293 3.08 14.25 13.83
N GLY A 294 4.14 13.82 14.52
CA GLY A 294 5.28 14.68 14.87
C GLY A 294 4.89 15.85 15.78
N VAL A 295 3.87 15.70 16.63
CA VAL A 295 3.54 16.69 17.66
C VAL A 295 4.51 16.56 18.83
N ARG A 296 4.88 17.68 19.43
CA ARG A 296 5.76 17.74 20.60
C ARG A 296 5.23 18.72 21.66
N PRO A 297 5.58 18.54 22.95
CA PRO A 297 5.28 19.54 23.98
C PRO A 297 5.83 20.92 23.58
N GLY A 298 5.02 21.95 23.75
CA GLY A 298 5.31 23.32 23.27
C GLY A 298 4.76 23.66 21.89
N ASP A 299 4.25 22.69 21.11
CA ASP A 299 3.43 22.97 19.92
C ASP A 299 2.14 23.70 20.30
N GLU A 300 1.62 24.53 19.38
CA GLU A 300 0.37 25.28 19.57
C GLU A 300 -0.60 25.03 18.40
N PHE A 301 -1.88 24.97 18.72
CA PHE A 301 -2.97 24.70 17.79
C PHE A 301 -4.12 25.68 17.99
N VAL A 302 -4.72 26.10 16.89
CA VAL A 302 -6.01 26.80 16.86
C VAL A 302 -7.11 25.74 16.75
N VAL A 303 -8.08 25.79 17.66
CA VAL A 303 -9.23 24.89 17.74
C VAL A 303 -10.40 25.53 17.01
N MET A 304 -10.87 24.87 15.96
CA MET A 304 -11.89 25.36 15.05
C MET A 304 -13.20 24.57 15.21
N PRO A 305 -14.35 25.16 14.83
CA PRO A 305 -15.56 24.38 14.56
C PRO A 305 -15.29 23.28 13.52
N PRO A 306 -16.09 22.19 13.48
CA PRO A 306 -16.02 21.23 12.39
C PRO A 306 -16.21 21.93 11.03
N ASP A 307 -15.83 21.24 9.95
CA ASP A 307 -15.96 21.68 8.56
C ASP A 307 -15.09 22.91 8.19
N SER A 308 -14.30 23.43 9.14
CA SER A 308 -13.34 24.52 8.93
C SER A 308 -12.17 24.10 8.04
N THR A 309 -12.00 24.77 6.90
CA THR A 309 -10.93 24.48 5.92
C THR A 309 -9.53 24.95 6.34
N GLY A 310 -9.38 25.53 7.53
CA GLY A 310 -8.16 26.16 8.02
C GLY A 310 -8.41 26.98 9.29
N PRO A 311 -7.35 27.49 9.95
CA PRO A 311 -7.48 28.35 11.12
C PRO A 311 -8.02 29.75 10.73
N ASP A 312 -9.04 30.22 11.44
CA ASP A 312 -9.57 31.59 11.35
C ASP A 312 -9.86 32.15 12.76
N GLU A 313 -9.16 33.21 13.14
CA GLU A 313 -9.35 33.95 14.41
C GLU A 313 -10.78 34.48 14.61
N ARG A 314 -11.56 34.62 13.54
CA ARG A 314 -12.93 35.17 13.60
C ARG A 314 -13.97 34.10 13.93
N THR A 315 -13.71 32.83 13.63
CA THR A 315 -14.61 31.69 13.92
C THR A 315 -14.04 30.67 14.90
N LYS A 316 -12.75 30.74 15.28
CA LYS A 316 -12.13 29.78 16.22
C LYS A 316 -12.89 29.65 17.54
N LEU A 317 -12.89 28.44 18.08
CA LEU A 317 -13.40 28.11 19.42
C LEU A 317 -12.39 28.50 20.50
N GLY A 318 -11.10 28.45 20.20
CA GLY A 318 -10.02 28.85 21.11
C GLY A 318 -8.67 28.30 20.67
N ASP A 319 -7.71 28.29 21.61
CA ASP A 319 -6.35 27.83 21.39
C ASP A 319 -5.97 26.70 22.38
N VAL A 320 -5.03 25.84 21.98
CA VAL A 320 -4.43 24.86 22.89
C VAL A 320 -2.92 24.76 22.65
N GLN A 321 -2.17 24.76 23.75
CA GLN A 321 -0.73 24.54 23.77
C GLN A 321 -0.45 23.16 24.38
N VAL A 322 0.37 22.35 23.72
CA VAL A 322 0.64 20.97 24.14
C VAL A 322 1.51 20.97 25.39
N GLU A 323 0.94 20.53 26.51
CA GLU A 323 1.63 20.38 27.80
C GLU A 323 2.41 19.06 27.86
N LYS A 324 1.86 17.98 27.29
CA LYS A 324 2.45 16.62 27.31
C LYS A 324 1.91 15.74 26.17
N ILE A 325 2.62 14.65 25.88
CA ILE A 325 2.11 13.51 25.11
C ILE A 325 1.83 12.36 26.08
N VAL A 326 0.67 11.72 25.98
CA VAL A 326 0.28 10.51 26.75
C VAL A 326 -0.63 9.66 25.86
N ASP A 327 -0.37 8.36 25.79
CA ASP A 327 -1.12 7.34 25.03
C ASP A 327 -1.25 7.70 23.54
N GLY A 328 -0.13 8.15 22.95
CA GLY A 328 -0.05 8.65 21.56
C GLY A 328 -0.73 10.01 21.31
N ALA A 329 -1.61 10.46 22.21
CA ALA A 329 -2.34 11.71 22.11
C ALA A 329 -1.57 12.89 22.74
N ALA A 330 -1.77 14.08 22.18
CA ALA A 330 -1.28 15.32 22.78
C ALA A 330 -2.35 15.91 23.70
N TRP A 331 -1.90 16.44 24.84
CA TRP A 331 -2.78 17.00 25.87
C TRP A 331 -2.37 18.44 26.17
N GLY A 332 -3.36 19.31 26.24
CA GLY A 332 -3.13 20.72 26.59
C GLY A 332 -4.34 21.36 27.25
N ARG A 333 -4.12 22.44 28.01
CA ARG A 333 -5.20 23.24 28.58
C ARG A 333 -5.89 24.03 27.48
N PHE A 334 -7.22 23.97 27.42
CA PHE A 334 -7.98 24.80 26.49
C PHE A 334 -7.94 26.27 26.92
N ARG A 335 -7.75 27.17 25.96
CA ARG A 335 -7.91 28.62 26.10
C ARG A 335 -9.08 29.03 25.21
N PRO A 336 -10.34 28.88 25.68
CA PRO A 336 -11.51 29.18 24.86
C PRO A 336 -11.58 30.68 24.55
N ARG A 337 -12.09 31.01 23.36
CA ARG A 337 -12.22 32.40 22.88
C ARG A 337 -13.26 33.21 23.65
N GLN A 338 -14.28 32.55 24.18
CA GLN A 338 -15.26 33.08 25.12
C GLN A 338 -15.42 32.09 26.30
N PRO A 339 -15.70 32.53 27.55
CA PRO A 339 -15.65 31.67 28.73
C PRO A 339 -16.44 30.36 28.61
N ASP A 340 -17.62 30.40 27.99
CA ASP A 340 -18.55 29.27 27.87
C ASP A 340 -18.46 28.53 26.52
N THR A 341 -17.33 28.63 25.81
CA THR A 341 -17.17 27.98 24.49
C THR A 341 -17.06 26.47 24.62
N ALA A 342 -18.14 25.75 24.32
CA ALA A 342 -18.12 24.30 24.19
C ALA A 342 -17.34 23.86 22.93
N VAL A 343 -16.68 22.70 23.03
CA VAL A 343 -16.05 22.03 21.88
C VAL A 343 -17.00 20.93 21.39
N PRO A 344 -17.61 21.07 20.20
CA PRO A 344 -18.55 20.07 19.67
C PRO A 344 -17.83 18.85 19.09
N LEU A 345 -18.56 17.74 18.95
CA LEU A 345 -18.13 16.61 18.12
C LEU A 345 -17.79 17.08 16.69
N GLY A 346 -16.68 16.59 16.14
CA GLY A 346 -16.15 17.04 14.85
C GLY A 346 -15.13 18.18 14.92
N ALA A 347 -14.93 18.83 16.08
CA ALA A 347 -14.00 19.95 16.19
C ALA A 347 -12.57 19.54 15.82
N CYS A 348 -11.90 20.41 15.05
CA CYS A 348 -10.57 20.16 14.50
C CYS A 348 -9.54 21.15 15.04
N ALA A 349 -8.31 20.69 15.22
CA ALA A 349 -7.18 21.50 15.65
C ALA A 349 -6.16 21.62 14.51
N HIS A 350 -5.93 22.85 14.05
CA HIS A 350 -4.91 23.18 13.05
C HIS A 350 -3.65 23.66 13.78
N ARG A 351 -2.47 23.08 13.47
CA ARG A 351 -1.22 23.48 14.14
C ARG A 351 -0.83 24.89 13.72
N SER A 352 -0.87 25.84 14.66
CA SER A 352 -0.48 27.24 14.46
C SER A 352 1.00 27.50 14.80
N ARG A 353 1.64 26.61 15.57
CA ARG A 353 3.08 26.64 15.83
C ARG A 353 3.67 25.24 15.97
N MET A 354 4.84 25.04 15.36
CA MET A 354 5.65 23.83 15.51
C MET A 354 6.94 24.15 16.30
N ALA A 355 7.33 23.26 17.22
CA ALA A 355 8.60 23.33 17.96
C ALA A 355 9.77 22.68 17.20
N ALA A 356 9.48 21.70 16.34
CA ALA A 356 10.43 21.11 15.38
C ALA A 356 10.60 22.00 14.12
N PRO A 357 11.74 21.89 13.39
CA PRO A 357 11.94 22.63 12.15
C PRO A 357 11.06 22.10 11.01
N ALA A 358 10.32 23.00 10.37
CA ALA A 358 9.53 22.75 9.17
C ALA A 358 10.40 22.28 7.98
N LEU A 359 9.79 21.51 7.06
CA LEU A 359 10.45 20.97 5.86
C LEU A 359 10.98 22.11 4.96
N PRO A 360 12.29 22.17 4.65
CA PRO A 360 12.83 23.12 3.68
C PRO A 360 12.43 22.75 2.26
N VAL A 361 11.78 23.67 1.56
CA VAL A 361 11.36 23.56 0.16
C VAL A 361 12.08 24.63 -0.66
N ARG A 362 12.77 24.22 -1.72
CA ARG A 362 13.43 25.16 -2.65
C ARG A 362 12.37 25.80 -3.55
N VAL A 363 12.44 27.12 -3.69
CA VAL A 363 11.51 27.93 -4.51
C VAL A 363 12.35 28.90 -5.36
N PRO A 364 11.96 29.27 -6.60
CA PRO A 364 12.80 30.08 -7.48
C PRO A 364 12.83 31.55 -7.00
N ALA A 365 13.78 31.86 -6.11
CA ALA A 365 13.85 33.15 -5.39
C ALA A 365 14.05 34.38 -6.30
N SER A 366 14.39 34.19 -7.56
CA SER A 366 14.53 35.24 -8.58
C SER A 366 13.28 35.43 -9.46
N ASP A 367 12.26 34.58 -9.36
CA ASP A 367 11.02 34.71 -10.14
C ASP A 367 9.95 35.50 -9.33
N PRO A 368 9.51 36.69 -9.79
CA PRO A 368 8.47 37.47 -9.11
C PRO A 368 7.14 36.71 -8.94
N ARG A 369 6.86 35.72 -9.80
CA ARG A 369 5.65 34.88 -9.76
C ARG A 369 5.61 33.96 -8.53
N SER A 370 6.75 33.75 -7.86
CA SER A 370 6.84 32.95 -6.63
C SER A 370 6.23 33.64 -5.39
N ALA A 371 6.01 34.96 -5.41
CA ALA A 371 5.71 35.75 -4.22
C ALA A 371 4.45 35.29 -3.46
N ASP A 372 3.36 34.95 -4.16
CA ASP A 372 2.12 34.51 -3.51
C ASP A 372 2.16 33.03 -3.08
N LEU A 373 2.99 32.21 -3.73
CA LEU A 373 3.33 30.87 -3.22
C LEU A 373 4.11 30.97 -1.91
N VAL A 374 5.14 31.82 -1.84
CA VAL A 374 5.91 32.05 -0.61
C VAL A 374 5.01 32.61 0.51
N ARG A 375 4.09 33.52 0.18
CA ARG A 375 3.07 34.05 1.11
C ARG A 375 2.16 32.93 1.65
N ALA A 376 1.68 32.04 0.79
CA ALA A 376 0.82 30.92 1.17
C ALA A 376 1.58 29.82 1.95
N MET A 377 2.85 29.57 1.63
CA MET A 377 3.75 28.72 2.41
C MET A 377 4.00 29.30 3.81
N GLY A 378 4.13 30.63 3.94
CA GLY A 378 4.29 31.30 5.25
C GLY A 378 3.11 31.14 6.21
N ALA A 379 1.93 30.72 5.70
CA ALA A 379 0.76 30.35 6.50
C ALA A 379 0.69 28.83 6.83
N ALA A 380 1.66 28.02 6.38
CA ALA A 380 1.72 26.59 6.62
C ALA A 380 2.86 26.24 7.60
N THR A 381 2.52 25.61 8.73
CA THR A 381 3.48 25.30 9.81
C THR A 381 4.36 24.08 9.57
N LEU A 382 4.08 23.30 8.52
CA LEU A 382 4.81 22.07 8.17
C LEU A 382 5.97 22.30 7.19
N VAL A 383 5.98 23.43 6.47
CA VAL A 383 6.90 23.70 5.36
C VAL A 383 7.45 25.13 5.45
N ARG A 384 8.63 25.38 4.88
CA ARG A 384 9.22 26.71 4.75
C ARG A 384 10.03 26.81 3.48
N VAL A 385 10.37 28.03 3.07
CA VAL A 385 11.40 28.23 2.05
C VAL A 385 12.75 27.76 2.60
N ALA A 386 13.53 27.09 1.76
CA ALA A 386 14.90 26.68 2.07
C ALA A 386 15.87 27.86 1.95
N GLU A 387 16.89 27.92 2.81
CA GLU A 387 17.97 28.90 2.65
C GLU A 387 18.78 28.62 1.37
N PRO A 388 19.47 29.61 0.75
CA PRO A 388 20.10 29.45 -0.56
C PRO A 388 21.04 28.24 -0.66
N ASP A 389 21.89 28.05 0.34
CA ASP A 389 22.87 26.96 0.45
C ASP A 389 22.33 25.71 1.19
N GLU A 390 21.07 25.73 1.65
CA GLU A 390 20.48 24.60 2.37
C GLU A 390 20.13 23.44 1.44
N ARG A 391 20.49 22.22 1.85
CA ARG A 391 20.05 21.00 1.18
C ARG A 391 18.55 20.78 1.39
N ALA A 392 17.75 21.23 0.43
CA ALA A 392 16.35 20.89 0.27
C ALA A 392 16.21 19.74 -0.75
N ASP A 393 15.46 18.70 -0.37
CA ASP A 393 15.20 17.54 -1.23
C ASP A 393 13.86 17.63 -2.00
N VAL A 394 13.12 18.73 -1.80
CA VAL A 394 11.87 19.09 -2.48
C VAL A 394 12.01 20.49 -3.07
N GLU A 395 11.56 20.67 -4.31
CA GLU A 395 11.61 21.93 -5.05
C GLU A 395 10.26 22.24 -5.70
N VAL A 396 9.82 23.49 -5.70
CA VAL A 396 8.73 23.95 -6.58
C VAL A 396 9.35 24.61 -7.80
N ARG A 397 8.99 24.14 -9.00
CA ARG A 397 9.37 24.77 -10.27
C ARG A 397 8.19 25.51 -10.89
N ILE A 398 8.50 26.65 -11.49
CA ILE A 398 7.58 27.51 -12.22
C ILE A 398 7.99 27.44 -13.70
N ASP A 399 7.07 27.11 -14.60
CA ASP A 399 7.36 27.05 -16.04
C ASP A 399 7.25 28.41 -16.76
N GLU A 400 7.37 28.43 -18.09
CA GLU A 400 7.24 29.65 -18.89
C GLU A 400 5.84 30.27 -18.76
N ALA A 401 4.79 29.45 -18.73
CA ALA A 401 3.40 29.88 -18.54
C ALA A 401 3.08 30.28 -17.08
N GLY A 402 3.99 30.02 -16.14
CA GLY A 402 3.84 30.28 -14.71
C GLY A 402 3.24 29.12 -13.93
N ALA A 403 2.99 27.96 -14.54
CA ALA A 403 2.38 26.83 -13.86
C ALA A 403 3.37 26.18 -12.88
N LEU A 404 2.83 25.69 -11.76
CA LEU A 404 3.54 25.25 -10.59
C LEU A 404 3.63 23.72 -10.55
N THR A 405 4.83 23.19 -10.36
CA THR A 405 5.09 21.74 -10.17
C THR A 405 5.97 21.50 -8.96
N VAL A 406 5.58 20.57 -8.09
CA VAL A 406 6.44 20.06 -7.01
C VAL A 406 7.28 18.90 -7.56
N HIS A 407 8.59 18.98 -7.35
CA HIS A 407 9.59 17.97 -7.71
C HIS A 407 10.27 17.45 -6.44
N ASP A 408 10.66 16.18 -6.48
CA ASP A 408 11.65 15.62 -5.57
C ASP A 408 13.01 15.46 -6.28
N ARG A 409 13.90 14.65 -5.70
CA ARG A 409 15.21 14.30 -6.30
C ARG A 409 15.11 13.56 -7.64
N VAL A 410 13.95 13.00 -8.00
CA VAL A 410 13.74 12.21 -9.22
C VAL A 410 13.10 13.06 -10.32
N GLY A 411 12.06 13.84 -9.99
CA GLY A 411 11.31 14.67 -10.94
C GLY A 411 9.91 15.06 -10.42
N PRO A 412 8.98 15.47 -11.30
CA PRO A 412 7.67 15.98 -10.89
C PRO A 412 6.82 14.91 -10.21
N LEU A 413 6.15 15.30 -9.12
CA LEU A 413 5.27 14.45 -8.31
C LEU A 413 3.78 14.56 -8.68
N HIS A 414 3.41 15.58 -9.46
CA HIS A 414 2.05 15.78 -9.97
C HIS A 414 2.06 16.57 -11.29
N PRO A 415 0.99 16.50 -12.12
CA PRO A 415 0.81 17.38 -13.27
C PRO A 415 0.71 18.85 -12.87
N ALA A 416 1.21 19.76 -13.71
CA ALA A 416 1.31 21.19 -13.41
C ALA A 416 -0.03 21.81 -12.93
N SER A 417 0.03 22.56 -11.83
CA SER A 417 -1.10 23.35 -11.32
C SER A 417 -1.03 24.78 -11.84
N PRO A 418 -2.17 25.44 -12.16
CA PRO A 418 -2.16 26.84 -12.58
C PRO A 418 -1.55 27.79 -11.51
N PRO A 419 -1.04 28.97 -11.89
CA PRO A 419 -0.60 30.02 -10.96
C PRO A 419 -1.75 30.75 -10.23
N ASP A 420 -3.00 30.26 -10.32
CA ASP A 420 -4.14 30.87 -9.64
C ASP A 420 -4.15 30.51 -8.14
N ALA A 421 -4.94 31.25 -7.34
CA ALA A 421 -5.04 30.97 -5.90
C ALA A 421 -5.49 29.53 -5.58
N PRO A 422 -6.45 28.90 -6.31
CA PRO A 422 -6.75 27.47 -6.18
C PRO A 422 -5.59 26.50 -6.51
N GLY A 423 -4.68 26.87 -7.41
CA GLY A 423 -3.47 26.13 -7.77
C GLY A 423 -2.37 26.29 -6.73
N ILE A 424 -2.12 27.52 -6.26
CA ILE A 424 -1.19 27.82 -5.16
C ILE A 424 -1.62 27.10 -3.88
N ALA A 425 -2.89 27.21 -3.48
CA ALA A 425 -3.42 26.53 -2.30
C ALA A 425 -3.27 25.00 -2.38
N ARG A 426 -3.41 24.43 -3.59
CA ARG A 426 -3.15 23.01 -3.84
C ARG A 426 -1.68 22.65 -3.67
N VAL A 427 -0.77 23.40 -4.29
CA VAL A 427 0.69 23.18 -4.14
C VAL A 427 1.09 23.24 -2.67
N VAL A 428 0.55 24.17 -1.88
CA VAL A 428 0.80 24.23 -0.43
C VAL A 428 0.24 23.00 0.31
N GLN A 429 -0.94 22.47 -0.07
CA GLN A 429 -1.48 21.23 0.50
C GLN A 429 -0.63 20.01 0.14
N ASP A 430 -0.13 19.94 -1.09
CA ASP A 430 0.73 18.87 -1.61
C ASP A 430 2.14 18.91 -0.96
N LEU A 431 2.66 20.10 -0.65
CA LEU A 431 3.86 20.28 0.17
C LEU A 431 3.64 19.87 1.65
N LYS A 432 2.46 20.11 2.24
CA LYS A 432 2.13 19.61 3.60
C LYS A 432 2.12 18.07 3.65
N ARG A 433 1.54 17.41 2.63
CA ARG A 433 1.53 15.94 2.50
C ARG A 433 2.96 15.38 2.46
N LEU A 434 3.84 16.00 1.67
CA LEU A 434 5.26 15.65 1.64
C LEU A 434 5.94 15.84 3.00
N ALA A 435 5.65 16.92 3.72
CA ALA A 435 6.19 17.14 5.06
C ALA A 435 5.69 16.10 6.08
N GLN A 436 4.42 15.70 6.05
CA GLN A 436 3.89 14.61 6.90
C GLN A 436 4.57 13.27 6.58
N ALA A 437 4.71 12.92 5.30
CA ALA A 437 5.41 11.71 4.87
C ALA A 437 6.90 11.73 5.27
N HIS A 438 7.56 12.89 5.18
CA HIS A 438 8.96 13.07 5.59
C HIS A 438 9.16 13.01 7.11
N LEU A 439 8.19 13.49 7.89
CA LEU A 439 8.17 13.32 9.35
C LEU A 439 7.99 11.84 9.71
N LEU A 440 7.08 11.12 9.05
CA LEU A 440 6.82 9.70 9.33
C LEU A 440 8.00 8.79 8.94
N ARG A 441 8.66 9.06 7.79
CA ARG A 441 9.94 8.41 7.41
C ARG A 441 11.10 8.71 8.38
N ARG A 442 10.95 9.69 9.26
CA ARG A 442 11.92 10.08 10.30
C ARG A 442 11.39 9.84 11.72
N LEU A 443 10.27 9.12 11.87
CA LEU A 443 9.78 8.71 13.17
C LEU A 443 10.82 7.79 13.82
N ALA A 444 11.21 8.11 15.04
CA ALA A 444 12.23 7.39 15.80
C ALA A 444 11.79 7.27 17.26
N GLU A 445 12.32 6.25 17.93
CA GLU A 445 12.09 6.01 19.36
C GLU A 445 12.80 7.07 20.20
N GLU A 446 12.06 7.79 21.05
CA GLU A 446 12.68 8.69 22.03
C GLU A 446 13.46 7.85 23.09
N PRO A 447 14.61 8.31 23.61
CA PRO A 447 15.44 7.50 24.52
C PRO A 447 14.68 6.99 25.77
N GLY A 448 14.50 5.66 25.85
CA GLY A 448 13.74 5.00 26.92
C GLY A 448 12.23 4.88 26.68
N GLY A 449 11.70 5.46 25.59
CA GLY A 449 10.33 5.27 25.11
C GLY A 449 10.14 4.06 24.18
N GLY A 450 11.23 3.37 23.82
CA GLY A 450 11.20 2.14 23.02
C GLY A 450 10.47 0.98 23.72
N ILE A 451 9.84 0.09 22.95
CA ILE A 451 9.50 -1.25 23.49
C ILE A 451 10.79 -2.07 23.66
N ALA A 452 10.89 -2.82 24.77
CA ALA A 452 12.05 -3.68 25.02
C ALA A 452 11.96 -5.04 24.29
N THR A 453 10.79 -5.34 23.75
CA THR A 453 10.41 -6.60 23.11
C THR A 453 11.10 -6.74 21.75
N PRO A 454 12.02 -7.71 21.55
CA PRO A 454 12.71 -7.88 20.28
C PRO A 454 11.75 -8.38 19.19
N LEU A 455 11.79 -7.74 18.02
CA LEU A 455 10.97 -8.09 16.86
C LEU A 455 11.87 -8.52 15.69
N GLU A 456 11.58 -9.68 15.11
CA GLU A 456 12.16 -10.13 13.84
C GLU A 456 11.24 -9.65 12.71
N ILE A 457 11.79 -8.95 11.71
CA ILE A 457 11.03 -8.44 10.55
C ILE A 457 11.67 -9.00 9.28
N GLU A 458 10.85 -9.65 8.46
CA GLU A 458 11.21 -10.18 7.14
C GLU A 458 10.30 -9.52 6.07
N PHE A 459 10.92 -9.11 4.98
CA PHE A 459 10.25 -8.50 3.83
C PHE A 459 10.60 -9.26 2.56
N GLY A 460 9.65 -9.40 1.65
CA GLY A 460 9.92 -10.06 0.39
C GLY A 460 8.76 -10.01 -0.59
N VAL A 461 8.92 -10.75 -1.68
CA VAL A 461 7.92 -10.92 -2.73
C VAL A 461 7.35 -12.32 -2.72
N VAL A 462 6.10 -12.43 -3.13
CA VAL A 462 5.36 -13.67 -3.32
C VAL A 462 5.49 -14.09 -4.78
N ARG A 463 5.85 -15.35 -5.03
CA ARG A 463 5.79 -15.96 -6.37
C ARG A 463 5.18 -17.35 -6.26
N GLY A 464 4.17 -17.65 -7.08
CA GLY A 464 3.49 -18.95 -7.05
C GLY A 464 2.84 -19.32 -5.70
N GLY A 465 2.50 -18.32 -4.87
CA GLY A 465 2.00 -18.52 -3.50
C GLY A 465 3.09 -18.77 -2.44
N THR A 466 4.38 -18.79 -2.82
CA THR A 466 5.50 -18.94 -1.87
C THR A 466 6.23 -17.63 -1.60
N ALA A 467 6.66 -17.46 -0.35
CA ALA A 467 7.45 -16.34 0.13
C ALA A 467 8.91 -16.39 -0.37
N HIS A 468 9.41 -15.27 -0.88
CA HIS A 468 10.82 -15.09 -1.24
C HIS A 468 11.35 -13.78 -0.62
N PRO A 469 12.21 -13.85 0.42
CA PRO A 469 12.80 -12.67 1.04
C PRO A 469 13.51 -11.78 0.02
N ALA A 470 13.32 -10.46 0.15
CA ALA A 470 14.00 -9.46 -0.68
C ALA A 470 15.39 -9.15 -0.11
N THR A 471 16.34 -8.90 -1.01
CA THR A 471 17.63 -8.30 -0.64
C THR A 471 17.52 -6.78 -0.70
N PRO A 472 18.15 -6.00 0.21
CA PRO A 472 17.96 -4.54 0.28
C PRO A 472 18.22 -3.77 -1.01
N ASP A 473 19.19 -4.21 -1.82
CA ASP A 473 19.56 -3.55 -3.08
C ASP A 473 18.70 -3.96 -4.29
N ARG A 474 17.68 -4.81 -4.10
CA ARG A 474 16.78 -5.28 -5.17
C ARG A 474 15.52 -4.39 -5.24
N PRO A 475 15.31 -3.63 -6.32
CA PRO A 475 14.05 -2.91 -6.52
C PRO A 475 12.90 -3.88 -6.84
N LEU A 476 11.68 -3.40 -6.64
CA LEU A 476 10.45 -4.14 -6.86
C LEU A 476 9.72 -3.68 -8.12
N TYR A 477 8.88 -4.54 -8.68
CA TYR A 477 8.09 -4.28 -9.88
C TYR A 477 6.59 -4.37 -9.56
N LEU A 478 5.74 -3.67 -10.32
CA LEU A 478 4.31 -3.47 -9.98
C LEU A 478 3.46 -4.75 -9.92
N ASP A 479 3.91 -5.85 -10.51
CA ASP A 479 3.23 -7.14 -10.48
C ASP A 479 3.76 -8.13 -9.45
N GLU A 480 4.90 -7.85 -8.80
CA GLU A 480 5.39 -8.67 -7.69
C GLU A 480 4.60 -8.33 -6.40
N PRO A 481 3.73 -9.21 -5.90
CA PRO A 481 3.02 -8.95 -4.65
C PRO A 481 4.02 -9.07 -3.49
N ILE A 482 3.99 -8.14 -2.54
CA ILE A 482 4.84 -8.15 -1.36
C ILE A 482 4.21 -8.93 -0.21
N TYR A 483 5.04 -9.33 0.75
CA TYR A 483 4.63 -9.72 2.09
C TYR A 483 5.52 -9.04 3.14
N VAL A 484 4.99 -8.83 4.34
CA VAL A 484 5.75 -8.40 5.51
C VAL A 484 5.45 -9.38 6.64
N LYS A 485 6.46 -10.08 7.12
CA LYS A 485 6.38 -10.97 8.28
C LYS A 485 7.01 -10.28 9.48
N VAL A 486 6.26 -10.22 10.59
CA VAL A 486 6.71 -9.64 11.87
C VAL A 486 6.50 -10.68 12.95
N ARG A 487 7.57 -11.07 13.63
CA ARG A 487 7.53 -12.05 14.73
C ARG A 487 7.96 -11.40 16.04
N ASN A 488 7.20 -11.68 17.08
CA ASN A 488 7.49 -11.27 18.44
C ASN A 488 8.43 -12.29 19.10
N GLY A 489 9.70 -11.91 19.30
CA GLY A 489 10.70 -12.73 19.99
C GLY A 489 10.77 -12.49 21.50
N GLY A 490 9.90 -11.64 22.06
CA GLY A 490 9.93 -11.22 23.46
C GLY A 490 8.81 -11.78 24.33
N PRO A 491 8.75 -11.36 25.61
CA PRO A 491 7.79 -11.85 26.60
C PRO A 491 6.49 -11.02 26.68
N ASP A 492 6.45 -9.85 26.04
CA ASP A 492 5.35 -8.89 26.10
C ASP A 492 4.47 -8.99 24.85
N VAL A 493 3.19 -8.61 24.96
CA VAL A 493 2.29 -8.44 23.80
C VAL A 493 2.63 -7.13 23.08
N VAL A 494 2.61 -7.15 21.74
CA VAL A 494 2.77 -5.93 20.91
C VAL A 494 1.61 -5.80 19.91
N TRP A 495 1.32 -4.56 19.48
CA TRP A 495 0.36 -4.26 18.43
C TRP A 495 1.09 -3.73 17.19
N VAL A 496 1.08 -4.51 16.11
CA VAL A 496 1.86 -4.26 14.88
C VAL A 496 1.00 -3.59 13.82
N SER A 497 1.47 -2.45 13.31
CA SER A 497 0.84 -1.69 12.24
C SER A 497 1.81 -1.50 11.08
N LEU A 498 1.29 -1.57 9.86
CA LEU A 498 2.06 -1.44 8.63
C LEU A 498 1.53 -0.27 7.81
N LEU A 499 2.35 0.76 7.63
CA LEU A 499 1.99 1.97 6.89
C LEU A 499 2.82 2.04 5.61
N ASP A 500 2.15 2.06 4.46
CA ASP A 500 2.78 2.45 3.20
C ASP A 500 2.97 3.98 3.15
N ILE A 501 4.10 4.42 2.61
CA ILE A 501 4.37 5.79 2.21
C ILE A 501 4.77 5.77 0.72
N GLY A 502 3.75 5.65 -0.13
CA GLY A 502 3.90 5.40 -1.57
C GLY A 502 4.70 6.46 -2.35
N VAL A 503 5.09 6.12 -3.60
CA VAL A 503 5.88 6.98 -4.52
C VAL A 503 5.33 8.40 -4.79
N ALA A 504 4.06 8.68 -4.47
CA ALA A 504 3.46 10.03 -4.51
C ALA A 504 3.10 10.60 -3.11
N ALA A 505 3.81 10.16 -2.07
CA ALA A 505 3.65 10.54 -0.66
C ALA A 505 2.22 10.40 -0.10
N ARG A 506 1.42 9.50 -0.68
CA ARG A 506 0.23 8.94 -0.03
C ARG A 506 0.70 8.20 1.23
N ILE A 507 -0.06 8.28 2.32
CA ILE A 507 0.14 7.40 3.49
C ILE A 507 -1.10 6.52 3.59
N THR A 508 -0.91 5.21 3.63
CA THR A 508 -2.00 4.22 3.63
C THR A 508 -1.75 3.20 4.73
N LEU A 509 -2.77 2.87 5.53
CA LEU A 509 -2.68 1.71 6.42
C LEU A 509 -2.84 0.44 5.58
N LEU A 510 -1.88 -0.47 5.67
CA LEU A 510 -1.90 -1.72 4.90
C LEU A 510 -2.78 -2.78 5.55
N ASN A 511 -2.69 -2.93 6.88
CA ASN A 511 -3.44 -3.94 7.65
C ASN A 511 -4.81 -3.43 8.11
N THR A 512 -5.68 -3.07 7.15
CA THR A 512 -6.94 -2.32 7.39
C THR A 512 -8.00 -3.04 8.20
N SER A 513 -7.88 -4.36 8.37
CA SER A 513 -8.73 -5.17 9.26
C SER A 513 -8.39 -5.02 10.75
N SER A 514 -7.24 -4.42 11.07
CA SER A 514 -6.78 -4.18 12.45
C SER A 514 -6.27 -2.73 12.59
N PRO A 515 -7.19 -1.74 12.59
CA PRO A 515 -6.87 -0.31 12.49
C PRO A 515 -6.00 0.22 13.63
N SER A 516 -6.04 -0.44 14.80
CA SER A 516 -5.22 -0.11 15.96
C SER A 516 -3.99 -1.03 16.16
N GLY A 517 -3.60 -1.73 15.10
CA GLY A 517 -2.51 -2.71 15.07
C GLY A 517 -3.00 -4.15 15.31
N VAL A 518 -2.39 -5.10 14.61
CA VAL A 518 -2.57 -6.56 14.83
C VAL A 518 -1.88 -6.94 16.13
N ARG A 519 -2.59 -7.58 17.04
CA ARG A 519 -2.07 -8.05 18.32
C ARG A 519 -1.19 -9.30 18.12
N VAL A 520 0.11 -9.21 18.40
CA VAL A 520 1.06 -10.32 18.27
C VAL A 520 1.53 -10.79 19.65
N GLU A 521 1.12 -12.00 20.01
CA GLU A 521 1.48 -12.67 21.27
C GLU A 521 2.99 -12.94 21.41
N PRO A 522 3.52 -13.09 22.63
CA PRO A 522 4.87 -13.59 22.88
C PRO A 522 5.19 -14.88 22.10
N GLY A 523 6.27 -14.85 21.31
CA GLY A 523 6.66 -15.96 20.42
C GLY A 523 5.87 -16.08 19.11
N GLY A 524 4.77 -15.34 18.95
CA GLY A 524 3.87 -15.37 17.80
C GLY A 524 4.36 -14.57 16.58
N GLU A 525 3.64 -14.71 15.46
CA GLU A 525 3.93 -13.98 14.22
C GLU A 525 2.68 -13.50 13.50
N TYR A 526 2.81 -12.35 12.82
CA TYR A 526 1.87 -11.81 11.85
C TYR A 526 2.54 -11.82 10.46
N VAL A 527 1.76 -12.12 9.41
CA VAL A 527 2.23 -12.12 8.02
C VAL A 527 1.22 -11.37 7.15
N PHE A 528 1.53 -10.11 6.85
CA PHE A 528 0.75 -9.30 5.92
C PHE A 528 0.83 -9.85 4.50
N GLY A 529 -0.31 -9.84 3.80
CA GLY A 529 -0.46 -10.44 2.48
C GLY A 529 -0.84 -11.93 2.51
N ARG A 530 -1.01 -12.55 3.69
CA ARG A 530 -1.64 -13.86 3.86
C ARG A 530 -3.16 -13.68 4.01
N ASP A 531 -3.97 -14.57 3.43
CA ASP A 531 -5.40 -14.66 3.76
C ASP A 531 -5.59 -15.69 4.86
N ASP A 532 -5.84 -15.23 6.08
CA ASP A 532 -6.06 -16.10 7.24
C ASP A 532 -7.32 -16.99 7.13
N ARG A 533 -8.19 -16.78 6.11
CA ARG A 533 -9.35 -17.67 5.82
C ARG A 533 -8.98 -18.92 5.01
N THR A 534 -7.87 -18.88 4.27
CA THR A 534 -7.37 -19.97 3.42
C THR A 534 -6.01 -20.50 3.84
N GLY A 535 -5.22 -19.71 4.56
CA GLY A 535 -3.80 -19.98 4.79
C GLY A 535 -2.92 -19.74 3.57
N GLU A 536 -3.49 -19.30 2.44
CA GLU A 536 -2.73 -18.95 1.24
C GLU A 536 -1.99 -17.61 1.43
N LEU A 537 -0.83 -17.48 0.80
CA LEU A 537 -0.06 -16.24 0.73
C LEU A 537 -0.17 -15.66 -0.70
N PRO A 538 -1.24 -14.92 -1.06
CA PRO A 538 -1.33 -14.21 -2.34
C PRO A 538 -0.42 -12.98 -2.42
N GLY A 539 -0.08 -12.39 -1.26
CA GLY A 539 0.65 -11.12 -1.15
C GLY A 539 -0.20 -9.88 -1.50
N ALA A 540 0.34 -8.70 -1.20
CA ALA A 540 -0.28 -7.42 -1.52
C ALA A 540 0.42 -6.77 -2.73
N ARG A 541 -0.35 -6.30 -3.72
CA ARG A 541 0.22 -5.58 -4.88
C ARG A 541 0.45 -4.10 -4.56
N LEU A 542 1.51 -3.55 -5.12
CA LEU A 542 1.82 -2.11 -5.09
C LEU A 542 1.16 -1.41 -6.29
N GLU A 543 0.84 -0.12 -6.16
CA GLU A 543 0.07 0.63 -7.15
C GLU A 543 0.82 1.89 -7.61
N TRP A 544 0.98 2.10 -8.93
CA TRP A 544 1.59 3.34 -9.45
C TRP A 544 0.52 4.42 -9.71
N PRO A 545 0.60 5.60 -9.06
CA PRO A 545 -0.43 6.64 -9.18
C PRO A 545 -0.67 7.14 -10.61
N ALA A 546 -1.94 7.27 -10.97
CA ALA A 546 -2.37 7.61 -12.33
C ALA A 546 -2.05 9.08 -12.71
N GLY A 547 -0.90 9.28 -13.36
CA GLY A 547 -0.39 10.61 -13.73
C GLY A 547 0.89 11.03 -12.99
N LEU A 548 1.46 10.15 -12.16
CA LEU A 548 2.86 10.26 -11.77
C LEU A 548 3.75 9.77 -12.91
N ASP A 549 4.80 10.51 -13.24
CA ASP A 549 5.75 10.15 -14.30
C ASP A 549 6.32 8.73 -14.08
N ARG A 550 6.22 7.87 -15.10
CA ARG A 550 6.80 6.52 -15.15
C ARG A 550 8.24 6.51 -15.67
N GLY A 551 8.87 7.68 -15.78
CA GLY A 551 10.18 7.90 -16.39
C GLY A 551 11.38 7.31 -15.64
N SER A 552 11.23 7.00 -14.35
CA SER A 552 12.26 6.45 -13.48
C SER A 552 11.65 5.62 -12.35
N PRO A 553 12.42 4.69 -11.74
CA PRO A 553 12.11 4.19 -10.40
C PRO A 553 11.99 5.33 -9.38
N ARG A 554 11.23 5.09 -8.31
CA ARG A 554 11.06 6.03 -7.19
C ARG A 554 11.11 5.29 -5.85
N PRO A 555 11.62 5.92 -4.78
CA PRO A 555 11.64 5.32 -3.45
C PRO A 555 10.24 5.26 -2.83
N GLU A 556 9.95 4.12 -2.24
CA GLU A 556 8.75 3.80 -1.48
C GLU A 556 9.17 3.23 -0.11
N THR A 557 8.38 3.50 0.93
CA THR A 557 8.74 3.14 2.31
C THR A 557 7.58 2.46 3.01
N ILE A 558 7.78 1.24 3.50
CA ILE A 558 6.87 0.64 4.48
C ILE A 558 7.41 0.91 5.88
N VAL A 559 6.59 1.52 6.73
CA VAL A 559 6.89 1.74 8.15
C VAL A 559 6.22 0.64 8.95
N VAL A 560 7.04 -0.21 9.59
CA VAL A 560 6.60 -1.18 10.59
C VAL A 560 6.64 -0.48 11.94
N LEU A 561 5.46 -0.27 12.53
CA LEU A 561 5.29 0.38 13.82
C LEU A 561 4.67 -0.62 14.80
N ALA A 562 5.36 -0.90 15.91
CA ALA A 562 4.88 -1.79 16.96
C ALA A 562 4.68 -1.02 18.27
N THR A 563 3.51 -1.11 18.89
CA THR A 563 3.15 -0.39 20.12
C THR A 563 2.89 -1.32 21.29
N SER A 564 3.04 -0.81 22.52
CA SER A 564 2.73 -1.53 23.78
C SER A 564 1.23 -1.62 24.10
N GLU A 565 0.37 -0.99 23.28
CA GLU A 565 -1.07 -0.87 23.44
C GLU A 565 -1.72 -0.53 22.07
N PRO A 566 -3.04 -0.75 21.87
CA PRO A 566 -3.70 -0.54 20.57
C PRO A 566 -3.95 0.94 20.25
N VAL A 567 -3.25 1.48 19.24
CA VAL A 567 -3.31 2.89 18.80
C VAL A 567 -3.86 2.97 17.37
N ASP A 568 -4.99 3.66 17.16
CA ASP A 568 -5.65 3.79 15.84
C ASP A 568 -4.78 4.60 14.87
N MET A 569 -4.19 3.91 13.88
CA MET A 569 -3.15 4.48 13.01
C MET A 569 -3.71 5.33 11.86
N ARG A 570 -5.02 5.31 11.61
CA ARG A 570 -5.62 5.97 10.42
C ARG A 570 -5.74 7.48 10.54
N VAL A 571 -5.36 8.01 11.69
CA VAL A 571 -5.00 9.41 11.90
C VAL A 571 -3.77 9.83 11.06
N LEU A 572 -2.98 8.86 10.56
CA LEU A 572 -1.85 9.07 9.66
C LEU A 572 -2.20 8.95 8.17
N GLU A 573 -3.35 8.36 7.82
CA GLU A 573 -3.71 8.18 6.42
C GLU A 573 -3.97 9.52 5.73
N GLN A 574 -3.39 9.70 4.55
CA GLN A 574 -3.54 10.91 3.75
C GLN A 574 -3.56 10.58 2.25
N ARG A 575 -4.33 11.36 1.48
CA ARG A 575 -4.30 11.27 0.01
C ARG A 575 -2.92 11.70 -0.52
N GLY A 576 -2.48 11.10 -1.62
CA GLY A 576 -1.25 11.48 -2.32
C GLY A 576 -1.36 12.83 -3.06
N LEU A 577 -0.29 13.18 -3.77
CA LEU A 577 -0.22 14.41 -4.58
C LEU A 577 -0.92 14.26 -5.96
N VAL A 578 -1.11 13.02 -6.41
CA VAL A 578 -1.87 12.70 -7.63
C VAL A 578 -3.36 12.56 -7.29
N ARG A 579 -4.24 13.03 -8.19
CA ARG A 579 -5.70 13.10 -7.95
C ARG A 579 -6.47 12.01 -8.69
N ASP A 580 -7.34 11.32 -7.97
CA ASP A 580 -8.49 10.63 -8.56
C ASP A 580 -9.48 11.64 -9.14
N ALA A 581 -10.07 11.31 -10.29
CA ALA A 581 -10.80 12.28 -11.12
C ALA A 581 -12.21 12.67 -10.63
N ALA A 582 -12.71 12.06 -9.55
CA ALA A 582 -14.12 12.14 -9.14
C ALA A 582 -14.32 12.79 -7.76
N ARG A 583 -14.74 14.07 -7.73
CA ARG A 583 -15.58 14.77 -6.72
C ARG A 583 -15.49 16.30 -6.88
N ARG A 584 -16.62 16.99 -7.15
CA ARG A 584 -16.82 18.44 -6.98
C ARG A 584 -18.32 18.76 -6.83
N GLY A 585 -18.70 19.57 -5.85
CA GLY A 585 -20.05 20.13 -5.72
C GLY A 585 -20.46 20.39 -4.27
N GLY A 586 -20.81 21.64 -3.95
CA GLY A 586 -21.26 22.13 -2.64
C GLY A 586 -21.32 23.66 -2.67
N SER A 587 -22.31 24.29 -2.03
CA SER A 587 -22.60 25.73 -2.25
C SER A 587 -23.07 26.47 -1.00
N SER A 588 -22.75 27.76 -0.93
CA SER A 588 -22.68 28.56 0.29
C SER A 588 -24.03 29.08 0.86
N LEU A 589 -25.08 28.25 0.92
CA LEU A 589 -26.41 28.68 1.39
C LEU A 589 -26.78 28.15 2.79
N GLU A 590 -26.11 27.11 3.28
CA GLU A 590 -26.39 26.50 4.60
C GLU A 590 -25.95 27.39 5.78
N ASN A 591 -25.02 28.32 5.54
CA ASN A 591 -24.40 29.24 6.51
C ASN A 591 -25.31 30.30 7.17
N PHE A 592 -26.63 30.08 7.25
CA PHE A 592 -27.58 31.09 7.76
C PHE A 592 -28.56 30.60 8.84
N LEU A 593 -28.80 29.29 8.99
CA LEU A 593 -29.88 28.78 9.84
C LEU A 593 -29.43 28.32 11.25
N ASP A 594 -28.13 28.43 11.56
CA ASP A 594 -27.50 27.86 12.76
C ASP A 594 -27.63 28.76 14.01
N GLN A 595 -28.86 29.13 14.39
CA GLN A 595 -29.15 29.89 15.62
C GLN A 595 -30.37 29.32 16.38
N LEU A 596 -30.12 28.45 17.37
CA LEU A 596 -30.48 28.65 18.81
C LEU A 596 -30.51 27.34 19.63
N ARG A 597 -29.61 27.23 20.64
CA ARG A 597 -29.80 26.63 21.99
C ARG A 597 -29.99 25.09 22.13
N THR A 598 -29.61 24.40 23.23
CA THR A 598 -28.56 24.54 24.28
C THR A 598 -28.57 23.33 25.24
N GLY A 599 -27.42 22.73 25.57
CA GLY A 599 -27.02 22.48 26.98
C GLY A 599 -26.77 21.05 27.53
N LEU A 600 -25.57 20.86 28.13
CA LEU A 600 -25.21 19.97 29.28
C LEU A 600 -25.28 18.43 29.07
N SER A 601 -24.43 17.55 29.63
CA SER A 601 -23.13 17.57 30.38
C SER A 601 -22.54 16.11 30.33
N ARG A 602 -21.56 15.56 31.09
CA ARG A 602 -20.77 15.91 32.32
C ARG A 602 -19.51 14.99 32.41
N ASP A 603 -18.64 15.18 33.42
CA ASP A 603 -17.32 14.52 33.58
C ASP A 603 -17.27 13.24 34.44
N VAL A 604 -16.34 12.33 34.10
CA VAL A 604 -15.57 11.44 35.02
C VAL A 604 -14.12 11.40 34.51
N VAL A 605 -13.11 11.32 35.40
CA VAL A 605 -11.68 11.30 35.03
C VAL A 605 -11.03 9.97 35.41
N PRO A 606 -10.48 9.19 34.46
CA PRO A 606 -9.74 7.94 34.74
C PRO A 606 -8.39 8.16 35.46
N PRO A 607 -7.81 7.12 36.08
CA PRO A 607 -6.47 7.18 36.69
C PRO A 607 -5.35 7.34 35.65
N ALA A 608 -4.16 7.76 36.12
CA ALA A 608 -3.04 8.16 35.26
C ALA A 608 -2.47 6.99 34.40
N PRO A 609 -2.36 7.15 33.07
CA PRO A 609 -1.84 6.10 32.18
C PRO A 609 -0.33 5.83 32.29
N SER A 610 0.06 4.60 31.96
CA SER A 610 1.44 4.20 31.69
C SER A 610 1.78 4.52 30.22
N GLY A 611 2.44 5.66 29.99
CA GLY A 611 2.57 6.22 28.64
C GLY A 611 3.14 5.26 27.59
N LEU A 612 2.42 5.18 26.46
CA LEU A 612 2.75 4.49 25.21
C LEU A 612 4.25 4.32 24.94
N ARG A 613 4.67 3.07 24.74
CA ARG A 613 5.97 2.72 24.15
C ARG A 613 5.77 2.20 22.74
N PHE A 614 6.75 2.45 21.87
CA PHE A 614 6.72 1.96 20.50
C PHE A 614 8.11 1.61 19.98
N ALA A 615 8.19 0.76 18.96
CA ALA A 615 9.37 0.61 18.11
C ALA A 615 8.98 0.83 16.66
N VAL A 616 9.90 1.40 15.88
CA VAL A 616 9.65 1.78 14.48
C VAL A 616 10.81 1.37 13.58
N ARG A 617 10.52 0.67 12.48
CA ARG A 617 11.52 0.24 11.48
C ARG A 617 11.00 0.59 10.09
N THR A 618 11.84 1.19 9.26
CA THR A 618 11.52 1.43 7.85
C THR A 618 12.04 0.30 6.98
N ILE A 619 11.27 -0.01 5.94
CA ILE A 619 11.64 -0.89 4.84
C ILE A 619 11.57 -0.01 3.60
N ASP A 620 12.72 0.55 3.22
CA ASP A 620 12.86 1.45 2.08
C ASP A 620 13.28 0.64 0.84
N PHE A 621 12.57 0.80 -0.28
CA PHE A 621 12.87 0.13 -1.54
C PHE A 621 12.56 1.04 -2.74
N GLU A 622 13.19 0.75 -3.89
CA GLU A 622 12.89 1.43 -5.15
C GLU A 622 11.80 0.67 -5.90
N LEU A 623 10.67 1.33 -6.18
CA LEU A 623 9.59 0.77 -7.00
C LEU A 623 9.81 1.15 -8.47
N VAL A 624 9.83 0.16 -9.35
CA VAL A 624 9.94 0.34 -10.82
C VAL A 624 8.53 0.40 -11.43
N PRO A 625 8.19 1.42 -12.25
CA PRO A 625 6.83 1.66 -12.75
C PRO A 625 6.29 0.68 -13.83
N VAL A 626 6.83 -0.54 -13.89
CA VAL A 626 6.48 -1.59 -14.85
C VAL A 626 6.41 -2.98 -14.21
N LEU A 627 6.00 -3.95 -15.01
CA LEU A 627 5.97 -5.36 -14.68
C LEU A 627 7.40 -5.95 -14.63
N ALA A 628 7.58 -7.05 -13.92
CA ALA A 628 8.87 -7.70 -13.77
C ALA A 628 9.38 -8.25 -15.11
N PRO A 629 10.68 -8.12 -15.44
CA PRO A 629 11.28 -8.86 -16.53
C PRO A 629 11.16 -10.37 -16.22
N PRO A 630 10.96 -11.23 -17.24
CA PRO A 630 10.95 -12.67 -17.02
C PRO A 630 12.28 -13.11 -16.41
N GLY A 631 12.22 -13.94 -15.37
CA GLY A 631 13.41 -14.38 -14.63
C GLY A 631 14.43 -15.05 -15.56
N GLU A 632 15.71 -14.71 -15.41
CA GLU A 632 16.77 -15.31 -16.23
C GLU A 632 17.03 -16.74 -15.74
N GLU A 633 16.80 -17.73 -16.60
CA GLU A 633 16.93 -19.17 -16.31
C GLU A 633 18.41 -19.62 -16.31
N ALA A 634 19.27 -18.82 -16.95
CA ALA A 634 20.69 -19.08 -17.07
C ALA A 634 21.45 -18.64 -15.81
N VAL A 635 22.05 -19.60 -15.09
CA VAL A 635 22.98 -19.31 -14.00
C VAL A 635 24.39 -19.15 -14.58
N PHE A 636 25.03 -18.01 -14.30
CA PHE A 636 26.40 -17.71 -14.72
C PHE A 636 27.37 -17.84 -13.54
N GLN A 637 28.58 -18.35 -13.80
CA GLN A 637 29.62 -18.49 -12.78
C GLN A 637 30.18 -17.13 -12.30
N VAL A 638 30.12 -16.11 -13.15
CA VAL A 638 30.43 -14.72 -12.83
C VAL A 638 29.34 -13.82 -13.43
N ASP A 639 28.61 -13.11 -12.58
CA ASP A 639 27.65 -12.08 -12.99
C ASP A 639 28.10 -10.73 -12.42
N GLU A 640 28.57 -9.85 -13.31
CA GLU A 640 29.00 -8.48 -13.03
C GLU A 640 27.96 -7.47 -13.54
N ARG A 641 26.67 -7.83 -13.62
CA ARG A 641 25.64 -6.86 -13.96
C ARG A 641 25.49 -5.80 -12.86
N PRO A 642 25.52 -4.50 -13.19
CA PRO A 642 25.10 -3.46 -12.26
C PRO A 642 23.65 -3.69 -11.79
N GLY A 643 23.40 -3.41 -10.51
CA GLY A 643 22.07 -3.47 -9.91
C GLY A 643 21.05 -2.67 -10.72
N VAL A 644 19.79 -3.12 -10.73
CA VAL A 644 18.72 -2.61 -11.61
C VAL A 644 18.57 -1.09 -11.51
N ALA A 645 18.60 -0.51 -10.31
CA ALA A 645 18.61 0.94 -10.13
C ALA A 645 19.79 1.61 -10.87
N GLY A 646 21.00 1.08 -10.75
CA GLY A 646 22.18 1.57 -11.49
C GLY A 646 22.02 1.49 -13.01
N ARG A 647 21.30 0.49 -13.54
CA ARG A 647 20.95 0.37 -14.96
C ARG A 647 19.94 1.40 -15.44
N PHE A 648 19.13 2.00 -14.56
CA PHE A 648 18.30 3.16 -14.86
C PHE A 648 19.10 4.47 -14.72
N TRP A 649 19.72 4.72 -13.55
CA TRP A 649 20.35 6.01 -13.24
C TRP A 649 21.54 6.37 -14.14
N ARG A 650 22.27 5.39 -14.71
CA ARG A 650 23.48 5.63 -15.54
C ARG A 650 23.28 5.63 -17.06
N GLN A 651 22.04 5.67 -17.58
CA GLN A 651 21.84 5.78 -19.05
C GLN A 651 21.99 7.21 -19.58
N ARG A 652 21.83 8.24 -18.72
CA ARG A 652 22.06 9.65 -19.08
C ARG A 652 23.57 9.90 -19.25
N GLY A 653 24.09 9.95 -20.47
CA GLY A 653 25.53 10.25 -20.66
C GLY A 653 26.06 10.48 -22.08
N ALA A 654 25.66 9.68 -23.08
CA ALA A 654 26.32 9.66 -24.40
C ALA A 654 25.34 9.56 -25.58
N ALA A 655 25.80 9.97 -26.76
CA ALA A 655 25.17 9.66 -28.04
C ALA A 655 25.52 8.22 -28.48
N PRO A 656 24.77 7.61 -29.42
CA PRO A 656 25.07 6.25 -29.90
C PRO A 656 26.49 6.14 -30.48
N ALA A 657 27.26 5.18 -29.97
CA ALA A 657 28.63 4.90 -30.40
C ALA A 657 28.67 3.64 -31.26
N ALA A 658 29.69 3.48 -32.10
CA ALA A 658 30.01 2.19 -32.71
C ALA A 658 31.13 1.53 -31.88
N VAL A 659 30.95 0.26 -31.48
CA VAL A 659 31.94 -0.46 -30.67
C VAL A 659 32.21 -1.86 -31.21
N ALA A 660 33.46 -2.31 -31.01
CA ALA A 660 33.84 -3.72 -31.12
C ALA A 660 33.98 -4.30 -29.71
N VAL A 661 33.49 -5.52 -29.50
CA VAL A 661 33.83 -6.32 -28.30
C VAL A 661 34.72 -7.47 -28.72
N ARG A 662 35.88 -7.56 -28.07
CA ARG A 662 36.89 -8.61 -28.31
C ARG A 662 37.06 -9.50 -27.10
N LEU A 663 37.21 -10.80 -27.33
CA LEU A 663 37.63 -11.78 -26.33
C LEU A 663 39.08 -12.20 -26.60
N SER A 664 39.88 -12.33 -25.55
CA SER A 664 41.25 -12.81 -25.61
C SER A 664 41.66 -13.56 -24.34
N ASP A 665 42.87 -14.13 -24.35
CA ASP A 665 43.49 -14.75 -23.18
C ASP A 665 42.66 -15.82 -22.45
N LEU A 666 41.76 -16.50 -23.16
CA LEU A 666 40.95 -17.55 -22.55
C LEU A 666 41.79 -18.79 -22.27
N VAL A 667 41.84 -19.19 -21.01
CA VAL A 667 42.55 -20.35 -20.50
C VAL A 667 41.56 -21.31 -19.88
N VAL A 668 41.60 -22.56 -20.34
CA VAL A 668 40.87 -23.68 -19.74
C VAL A 668 41.79 -24.29 -18.68
N HIS A 669 41.46 -24.09 -17.41
CA HIS A 669 42.20 -24.65 -16.28
C HIS A 669 41.83 -26.11 -16.08
N HIS A 670 40.54 -26.45 -16.13
CA HIS A 670 40.03 -27.83 -16.05
C HIS A 670 38.93 -28.12 -17.08
N ASN A 671 39.21 -28.94 -18.08
CA ASN A 671 38.26 -29.38 -19.12
C ASN A 671 37.27 -30.46 -18.62
N ARG A 672 37.54 -31.03 -17.42
CA ARG A 672 36.79 -32.14 -16.79
C ARG A 672 36.62 -33.36 -17.71
N ALA A 673 37.62 -33.64 -18.55
CA ALA A 673 37.71 -34.81 -19.43
C ALA A 673 38.97 -35.63 -19.08
N PHE A 674 39.01 -36.90 -19.50
CA PHE A 674 40.11 -37.79 -19.14
C PHE A 674 41.45 -37.46 -19.86
N ARG A 675 41.39 -36.70 -20.98
CA ARG A 675 42.56 -36.18 -21.71
C ARG A 675 42.25 -34.85 -22.39
N GLU A 676 41.36 -34.88 -23.38
CA GLU A 676 41.11 -33.81 -24.35
C GLU A 676 39.59 -33.63 -24.57
N ALA A 677 39.16 -32.45 -25.01
CA ALA A 677 37.76 -32.16 -25.33
C ALA A 677 37.61 -31.18 -26.50
N ASP A 678 36.58 -31.39 -27.32
CA ASP A 678 36.08 -30.39 -28.26
C ASP A 678 35.13 -29.44 -27.51
N ILE A 679 35.36 -28.13 -27.64
CA ILE A 679 34.72 -27.06 -26.85
C ILE A 679 34.22 -25.96 -27.79
N ARG A 680 32.99 -25.50 -27.58
CA ARG A 680 32.44 -24.30 -28.22
C ARG A 680 32.21 -23.19 -27.18
N ILE A 681 32.50 -21.96 -27.61
CA ILE A 681 32.21 -20.75 -26.87
C ILE A 681 31.07 -20.05 -27.59
N ASP A 682 29.96 -19.82 -26.90
CA ASP A 682 28.79 -19.15 -27.43
C ASP A 682 28.61 -17.80 -26.73
N THR A 683 28.34 -16.77 -27.51
CA THR A 683 28.16 -15.41 -27.00
C THR A 683 26.88 -14.80 -27.54
N VAL A 684 26.23 -13.99 -26.71
CA VAL A 684 25.12 -13.12 -27.09
C VAL A 684 25.41 -11.74 -26.52
N LEU A 685 25.30 -10.72 -27.38
CA LEU A 685 25.36 -9.33 -26.99
C LEU A 685 24.09 -8.62 -27.44
N THR A 686 23.50 -7.79 -26.57
CA THR A 686 22.26 -7.06 -26.85
C THR A 686 22.38 -5.58 -26.47
N THR A 687 21.71 -4.70 -27.21
CA THR A 687 21.77 -3.24 -27.05
C THR A 687 20.44 -2.61 -27.51
N ALA A 688 20.19 -1.34 -27.20
CA ALA A 688 19.04 -0.65 -27.78
C ALA A 688 19.29 -0.42 -29.27
N GLY A 689 18.30 -0.77 -30.09
CA GLY A 689 18.29 -0.53 -31.52
C GLY A 689 17.23 0.50 -31.93
N PRO A 690 17.14 0.81 -33.23
CA PRO A 690 16.27 1.86 -33.74
C PRO A 690 14.81 1.75 -33.27
N GLY A 691 14.27 2.85 -32.74
CA GLY A 691 12.90 2.89 -32.22
C GLY A 691 12.70 2.15 -30.88
N GLY A 692 13.77 1.87 -30.13
CA GLY A 692 13.69 1.15 -28.85
C GLY A 692 13.51 -0.37 -28.98
N ARG A 693 13.66 -0.92 -30.19
CA ARG A 693 13.69 -2.38 -30.41
C ARG A 693 15.07 -2.93 -30.01
N PRO A 694 15.17 -4.02 -29.24
CA PRO A 694 16.46 -4.59 -28.87
C PRO A 694 17.17 -5.12 -30.13
N ALA A 695 18.39 -4.66 -30.36
CA ALA A 695 19.29 -5.27 -31.33
C ALA A 695 20.13 -6.34 -30.63
N TYR A 696 20.40 -7.45 -31.30
CA TYR A 696 21.30 -8.48 -30.78
C TYR A 696 22.23 -9.03 -31.86
N GLN A 697 23.41 -9.47 -31.40
CA GLN A 697 24.36 -10.25 -32.19
C GLN A 697 24.75 -11.48 -31.37
N ALA A 698 24.95 -12.61 -32.04
CA ALA A 698 25.45 -13.83 -31.42
C ALA A 698 26.61 -14.40 -32.25
N HIS A 699 27.60 -14.96 -31.57
CA HIS A 699 28.77 -15.60 -32.20
C HIS A 699 29.08 -16.94 -31.51
N THR A 700 29.51 -17.92 -32.30
CA THR A 700 29.93 -19.25 -31.84
C THR A 700 31.34 -19.51 -32.34
N GLU A 701 32.29 -19.70 -31.43
CA GLU A 701 33.67 -20.08 -31.75
C GLU A 701 33.98 -21.51 -31.30
N ARG A 702 34.85 -22.22 -32.02
CA ARG A 702 35.07 -23.67 -31.82
C ARG A 702 36.54 -24.05 -31.70
N PHE A 703 36.83 -24.90 -30.72
CA PHE A 703 38.17 -25.34 -30.36
C PHE A 703 38.20 -26.86 -30.20
N ARG A 704 39.27 -27.49 -30.70
CA ARG A 704 39.43 -28.95 -30.69
C ARG A 704 40.59 -29.40 -29.83
N ASP A 705 40.51 -30.64 -29.36
CA ASP A 705 41.60 -31.34 -28.67
C ASP A 705 42.13 -30.60 -27.43
N ILE A 706 41.26 -29.87 -26.71
CA ILE A 706 41.64 -28.95 -25.63
C ILE A 706 41.94 -29.67 -24.32
N ARG A 707 43.09 -29.32 -23.72
CA ARG A 707 43.64 -29.89 -22.47
C ARG A 707 43.55 -28.93 -21.28
N ASP A 708 43.70 -29.47 -20.07
CA ASP A 708 43.90 -28.69 -18.85
C ASP A 708 45.12 -27.77 -18.94
N GLY A 709 44.99 -26.55 -18.43
CA GLY A 709 45.98 -25.48 -18.51
C GLY A 709 46.14 -24.80 -19.87
N GLN A 710 45.39 -25.19 -20.90
CA GLN A 710 45.56 -24.68 -22.26
C GLN A 710 44.95 -23.28 -22.45
N ARG A 711 45.76 -22.35 -22.98
CA ARG A 711 45.30 -21.07 -23.52
C ARG A 711 44.81 -21.27 -24.95
N LEU A 712 43.60 -20.81 -25.24
CA LEU A 712 42.99 -20.92 -26.57
C LEU A 712 43.51 -19.81 -27.49
N PRO A 713 43.78 -20.10 -28.78
CA PRO A 713 44.15 -19.10 -29.77
C PRO A 713 42.91 -18.32 -30.20
N LEU A 714 42.54 -17.31 -29.40
CA LEU A 714 41.41 -16.42 -29.70
C LEU A 714 41.77 -15.31 -30.69
N ASP A 715 43.06 -14.96 -30.84
CA ASP A 715 43.55 -13.94 -31.77
C ASP A 715 42.74 -12.62 -31.77
N ASP A 716 42.38 -12.16 -30.55
CA ASP A 716 41.54 -10.98 -30.30
C ASP A 716 40.12 -11.04 -30.94
N LEU A 717 39.52 -12.25 -30.89
CA LEU A 717 38.20 -12.63 -31.40
C LEU A 717 37.13 -11.55 -31.21
N GLN A 718 36.64 -11.02 -32.32
CA GLN A 718 35.58 -10.02 -32.34
C GLN A 718 34.20 -10.68 -32.25
N VAL A 719 33.58 -10.65 -31.07
CA VAL A 719 32.25 -11.26 -30.81
C VAL A 719 31.07 -10.31 -31.06
N PHE A 720 31.34 -8.99 -31.11
CA PHE A 720 30.37 -7.96 -31.50
C PHE A 720 31.05 -6.86 -32.30
N HIS A 721 30.33 -6.29 -33.27
CA HIS A 721 30.73 -5.10 -34.00
C HIS A 721 29.48 -4.37 -34.54
N GLY A 722 29.17 -3.21 -33.97
CA GLY A 722 27.99 -2.45 -34.40
C GLY A 722 27.72 -1.19 -33.58
N PRO A 723 26.65 -0.45 -33.90
CA PRO A 723 26.16 0.63 -33.06
C PRO A 723 25.64 0.08 -31.71
N VAL A 724 25.80 0.85 -30.65
CA VAL A 724 25.22 0.62 -29.33
C VAL A 724 24.53 1.89 -28.82
N ASP A 725 23.38 1.70 -28.17
CA ASP A 725 22.59 2.78 -27.57
C ASP A 725 22.01 2.32 -26.21
N GLY A 726 21.96 3.24 -25.25
CA GLY A 726 21.55 3.04 -23.84
C GLY A 726 22.44 2.09 -23.01
N TYR A 727 22.63 0.86 -23.48
CA TYR A 727 23.29 -0.25 -22.81
C TYR A 727 23.95 -1.22 -23.80
N LEU A 728 24.88 -2.03 -23.31
CA LEU A 728 25.43 -3.19 -23.99
C LEU A 728 25.48 -4.36 -22.99
N ASP A 729 24.49 -5.24 -23.10
CA ASP A 729 24.39 -6.48 -22.34
C ASP A 729 25.30 -7.55 -22.98
N VAL A 730 26.05 -8.27 -22.14
CA VAL A 730 26.93 -9.37 -22.57
C VAL A 730 26.56 -10.64 -21.82
N ALA A 731 26.48 -11.76 -22.54
CA ALA A 731 26.37 -13.10 -21.99
C ALA A 731 27.30 -14.05 -22.75
N VAL A 732 28.05 -14.89 -22.02
CA VAL A 732 29.01 -15.86 -22.55
C VAL A 732 28.73 -17.23 -21.93
N TRP A 733 28.70 -18.26 -22.76
CA TRP A 733 28.57 -19.66 -22.37
C TRP A 733 29.74 -20.48 -22.92
N VAL A 734 30.04 -21.59 -22.24
CA VAL A 734 30.94 -22.63 -22.74
C VAL A 734 30.20 -23.96 -22.71
N SER A 735 30.24 -24.67 -23.82
CA SER A 735 29.62 -25.99 -24.00
C SER A 735 30.64 -26.96 -24.62
N ARG A 736 30.39 -28.27 -24.56
CA ARG A 736 31.08 -29.20 -25.47
C ARG A 736 30.58 -28.95 -26.90
N ASP A 737 31.41 -29.19 -27.89
CA ASP A 737 31.03 -29.09 -29.30
C ASP A 737 30.77 -30.50 -29.85
N ASP A 738 29.50 -30.85 -30.05
CA ASP A 738 29.14 -31.94 -30.95
C ASP A 738 29.14 -31.43 -32.40
N ARG A 739 29.73 -32.23 -33.29
CA ARG A 739 30.35 -31.71 -34.53
C ARG A 739 29.35 -31.31 -35.62
N ASP A 740 28.07 -31.60 -35.41
CA ASP A 740 26.95 -31.34 -36.32
C ASP A 740 26.04 -30.19 -35.84
N SER A 741 26.34 -29.56 -34.69
CA SER A 741 25.49 -28.51 -34.11
C SER A 741 25.56 -27.17 -34.86
N LEU A 742 24.40 -26.49 -34.96
CA LEU A 742 24.32 -25.14 -35.52
C LEU A 742 25.04 -24.10 -34.64
N ALA A 743 25.43 -22.98 -35.26
CA ALA A 743 25.85 -21.78 -34.54
C ALA A 743 24.66 -21.17 -33.78
N LEU A 744 24.91 -20.54 -32.64
CA LEU A 744 23.85 -19.93 -31.81
C LEU A 744 23.11 -18.82 -32.57
N SER A 745 23.81 -18.09 -33.43
CA SER A 745 23.21 -17.09 -34.32
C SER A 745 22.15 -17.67 -35.28
N ASP A 746 22.29 -18.93 -35.70
CA ASP A 746 21.33 -19.60 -36.59
C ASP A 746 20.21 -20.28 -35.80
N LEU A 747 20.52 -20.87 -34.63
CA LEU A 747 19.52 -21.37 -33.68
C LEU A 747 18.55 -20.25 -33.25
N LEU A 748 19.08 -19.05 -32.94
CA LEU A 748 18.27 -17.90 -32.57
C LEU A 748 17.41 -17.40 -33.74
N LYS A 749 17.93 -17.31 -34.98
CA LYS A 749 17.14 -16.94 -36.18
C LYS A 749 15.99 -17.91 -36.47
N GLN A 750 16.16 -19.19 -36.15
CA GLN A 750 15.14 -20.22 -36.37
C GLN A 750 14.06 -20.24 -35.28
N THR A 751 14.34 -19.61 -34.12
CA THR A 751 13.50 -19.75 -32.91
C THR A 751 12.84 -18.44 -32.48
N LEU A 752 13.57 -17.33 -32.44
CA LEU A 752 13.02 -16.03 -32.04
C LEU A 752 12.19 -15.43 -33.18
N THR A 753 10.87 -15.53 -33.08
CA THR A 753 9.97 -14.82 -33.98
C THR A 753 9.84 -13.34 -33.60
N ASP A 754 9.55 -12.48 -34.60
CA ASP A 754 9.15 -11.09 -34.35
C ASP A 754 7.98 -11.02 -33.34
N ALA A 755 7.07 -12.00 -33.33
CA ALA A 755 5.92 -12.05 -32.44
C ALA A 755 6.31 -12.28 -30.97
N GLU A 756 7.31 -13.11 -30.67
CA GLU A 756 7.81 -13.32 -29.31
C GLU A 756 8.59 -12.11 -28.81
N LEU A 757 9.38 -11.48 -29.69
CA LEU A 757 10.00 -10.18 -29.42
C LEU A 757 8.95 -9.09 -29.18
N GLN A 758 7.88 -9.02 -29.97
CA GLN A 758 6.78 -8.08 -29.72
C GLN A 758 5.98 -8.42 -28.45
N ALA A 759 5.82 -9.69 -28.08
CA ALA A 759 5.15 -10.09 -26.83
C ALA A 759 5.97 -9.66 -25.61
N ALA A 760 7.29 -9.89 -25.64
CA ALA A 760 8.21 -9.37 -24.63
C ALA A 760 8.23 -7.84 -24.55
N MET A 761 8.05 -7.15 -25.69
CA MET A 761 7.97 -5.69 -25.78
C MET A 761 6.57 -5.10 -25.57
N GLY A 762 5.51 -5.91 -25.46
CA GLY A 762 4.11 -5.42 -25.46
C GLY A 762 3.80 -4.46 -24.30
N GLN A 763 4.56 -4.58 -23.21
CA GLN A 763 4.52 -3.73 -22.02
C GLN A 763 5.13 -2.33 -22.25
N VAL A 764 5.94 -2.16 -23.30
CA VAL A 764 6.73 -0.95 -23.60
C VAL A 764 6.00 -0.01 -24.57
N GLY A 765 5.07 -0.53 -25.38
CA GLY A 765 4.40 0.23 -26.44
C GLY A 765 3.64 1.48 -25.96
N THR A 766 3.03 1.42 -24.77
CA THR A 766 2.34 2.56 -24.13
C THR A 766 3.32 3.58 -23.52
N LEU A 767 4.51 3.15 -23.10
CA LEU A 767 5.56 4.01 -22.55
C LEU A 767 6.32 4.78 -23.63
N LEU A 768 6.51 4.19 -24.82
CA LEU A 768 7.18 4.86 -25.96
C LEU A 768 6.52 6.19 -26.37
N VAL A 769 5.21 6.32 -26.19
CA VAL A 769 4.46 7.54 -26.54
C VAL A 769 4.56 8.63 -25.47
N ALA A 770 4.73 8.25 -24.19
CA ALA A 770 4.68 9.18 -23.05
C ALA A 770 6.07 9.52 -22.46
N ALA A 771 7.00 8.57 -22.46
CA ALA A 771 8.32 8.68 -21.84
C ALA A 771 9.37 7.85 -22.62
N PRO A 772 9.73 8.22 -23.87
CA PRO A 772 10.53 7.39 -24.77
C PRO A 772 11.92 7.02 -24.22
N GLN A 773 12.57 7.88 -23.44
CA GLN A 773 13.87 7.55 -22.82
C GLN A 773 13.75 6.46 -21.74
N ALA A 774 12.66 6.45 -20.98
CA ALA A 774 12.41 5.43 -19.96
C ALA A 774 12.01 4.09 -20.60
N ALA A 775 11.22 4.15 -21.67
CA ALA A 775 10.86 2.98 -22.47
C ALA A 775 12.10 2.19 -22.94
N VAL A 776 13.20 2.87 -23.31
CA VAL A 776 14.48 2.24 -23.68
C VAL A 776 15.13 1.53 -22.48
N ALA A 777 15.25 2.19 -21.33
CA ALA A 777 15.86 1.59 -20.14
C ALA A 777 15.04 0.40 -19.58
N ILE A 778 13.71 0.46 -19.72
CA ILE A 778 12.76 -0.60 -19.37
C ILE A 778 12.91 -1.78 -20.35
N ALA A 779 12.88 -1.51 -21.66
CA ALA A 779 13.02 -2.53 -22.70
C ALA A 779 14.36 -3.28 -22.58
N ALA A 780 15.45 -2.57 -22.23
CA ALA A 780 16.77 -3.14 -22.05
C ALA A 780 16.80 -4.34 -21.11
N VAL A 781 16.20 -4.19 -19.92
CA VAL A 781 16.22 -5.22 -18.87
C VAL A 781 15.34 -6.41 -19.24
N GLY A 782 14.16 -6.17 -19.82
CA GLY A 782 13.23 -7.23 -20.25
C GLY A 782 13.73 -8.03 -21.46
N ALA A 783 14.18 -7.34 -22.51
CA ALA A 783 14.65 -7.96 -23.75
C ALA A 783 15.92 -8.78 -23.55
N GLY A 784 16.88 -8.27 -22.76
CA GLY A 784 18.11 -8.98 -22.44
C GLY A 784 17.83 -10.35 -21.82
N ALA A 785 16.95 -10.42 -20.82
CA ALA A 785 16.55 -11.67 -20.18
C ALA A 785 15.85 -12.65 -21.15
N VAL A 786 14.95 -12.16 -22.03
CA VAL A 786 14.26 -13.01 -23.02
C VAL A 786 15.23 -13.64 -24.02
N ILE A 787 16.15 -12.85 -24.59
CA ILE A 787 17.10 -13.35 -25.59
C ILE A 787 18.13 -14.29 -24.93
N VAL A 788 18.57 -13.98 -23.70
CA VAL A 788 19.47 -14.84 -22.91
C VAL A 788 18.79 -16.16 -22.52
N ASN A 789 17.50 -16.15 -22.17
CA ASN A 789 16.73 -17.36 -21.90
C ASN A 789 16.52 -18.21 -23.16
N ALA A 790 16.18 -17.60 -24.29
CA ALA A 790 16.07 -18.30 -25.57
C ALA A 790 17.40 -18.97 -25.94
N ALA A 791 18.52 -18.23 -25.85
CA ALA A 791 19.85 -18.77 -26.08
C ALA A 791 20.19 -19.92 -25.14
N TYR A 792 19.95 -19.78 -23.83
CA TYR A 792 20.24 -20.82 -22.85
C TYR A 792 19.41 -22.09 -23.06
N ARG A 793 18.11 -21.96 -23.34
CA ARG A 793 17.23 -23.10 -23.68
C ARG A 793 17.71 -23.83 -24.94
N LEU A 794 18.12 -23.10 -25.98
CA LEU A 794 18.64 -23.67 -27.22
C LEU A 794 19.99 -24.39 -27.00
N LEU A 795 20.93 -23.76 -26.28
CA LEU A 795 22.22 -24.38 -25.93
C LEU A 795 22.03 -25.62 -25.05
N ARG A 796 21.10 -25.58 -24.08
CA ARG A 796 20.76 -26.73 -23.23
C ARG A 796 20.07 -27.85 -24.02
N GLY A 797 19.20 -27.50 -24.96
CA GLY A 797 18.50 -28.46 -25.83
C GLY A 797 19.44 -29.19 -26.80
N ALA A 798 20.46 -28.49 -27.32
CA ALA A 798 21.49 -29.09 -28.17
C ALA A 798 22.55 -29.88 -27.37
N HIS A 799 23.11 -29.27 -26.31
CA HIS A 799 24.35 -29.76 -25.67
C HIS A 799 24.16 -30.41 -24.30
N GLY A 800 22.97 -30.34 -23.71
CA GLY A 800 22.65 -30.81 -22.36
C GLY A 800 23.30 -29.98 -21.24
N ASN A 801 24.63 -29.99 -21.16
CA ASN A 801 25.44 -29.29 -20.16
C ASN A 801 26.15 -28.07 -20.78
N SER A 802 25.40 -26.98 -20.98
CA SER A 802 25.98 -25.66 -21.27
C SER A 802 26.22 -24.89 -19.98
N ILE A 803 27.41 -24.31 -19.82
CA ILE A 803 27.82 -23.56 -18.62
C ILE A 803 27.77 -22.08 -18.91
N GLY A 804 26.96 -21.31 -18.16
CA GLY A 804 27.03 -19.85 -18.16
C GLY A 804 28.36 -19.39 -17.57
N LEU A 805 29.22 -18.80 -18.40
CA LEU A 805 30.57 -18.39 -18.02
C LEU A 805 30.59 -16.99 -17.40
N TYR A 806 30.03 -16.01 -18.11
CA TYR A 806 30.09 -14.60 -17.75
C TYR A 806 28.84 -13.84 -18.20
N ARG A 807 28.41 -12.89 -17.36
CA ARG A 807 27.27 -11.99 -17.60
C ARG A 807 27.61 -10.58 -17.12
N THR A 808 27.31 -9.55 -17.90
CA THR A 808 27.37 -8.13 -17.45
C THR A 808 26.46 -7.23 -18.29
N THR A 809 26.29 -5.98 -17.84
CA THR A 809 25.68 -4.87 -18.59
C THR A 809 26.62 -3.68 -18.52
N LEU A 810 27.03 -3.18 -19.68
CA LEU A 810 27.85 -1.96 -19.81
C LEU A 810 26.92 -0.81 -20.22
N LEU A 811 27.04 0.36 -19.59
CA LEU A 811 26.03 1.44 -19.72
C LEU A 811 26.59 2.64 -20.48
N ALA A 812 25.72 3.42 -21.12
CA ALA A 812 26.11 4.63 -21.87
C ALA A 812 26.89 5.65 -21.00
N GLY A 813 26.46 5.87 -19.75
CA GLY A 813 27.19 6.70 -18.77
C GLY A 813 28.52 6.13 -18.27
N GLU A 814 28.89 4.93 -18.71
CA GLU A 814 30.23 4.32 -18.51
C GLU A 814 31.00 4.19 -19.84
N ASN A 815 30.59 4.95 -20.87
CA ASN A 815 31.04 4.85 -22.26
C ASN A 815 31.07 3.40 -22.79
N PHE A 816 30.04 2.61 -22.44
CA PHE A 816 29.92 1.18 -22.77
C PHE A 816 31.14 0.33 -22.36
N GLY A 817 31.96 0.78 -21.41
CA GLY A 817 33.18 0.11 -20.98
C GLY A 817 34.41 0.33 -21.87
N VAL A 818 34.34 1.21 -22.88
CA VAL A 818 35.49 1.61 -23.71
C VAL A 818 36.62 2.12 -22.83
N GLY A 819 37.85 1.64 -23.08
CA GLY A 819 39.05 2.08 -22.35
C GLY A 819 39.17 1.58 -20.90
N ARG A 820 38.30 0.66 -20.43
CA ARG A 820 38.48 0.00 -19.12
C ARG A 820 39.87 -0.66 -19.03
N PRO A 821 40.64 -0.45 -17.96
CA PRO A 821 42.00 -1.01 -17.83
C PRO A 821 41.96 -2.53 -17.69
N ALA A 822 42.95 -3.24 -18.24
CA ALA A 822 42.96 -4.70 -18.37
C ALA A 822 42.84 -5.51 -17.07
N GLY A 823 43.13 -4.90 -15.91
CA GLY A 823 42.88 -5.51 -14.59
C GLY A 823 41.39 -5.54 -14.17
N ARG A 824 40.52 -4.80 -14.87
CA ARG A 824 39.06 -4.74 -14.69
C ARG A 824 38.27 -5.41 -15.84
N THR A 825 38.96 -6.09 -16.75
CA THR A 825 38.32 -6.86 -17.83
C THR A 825 38.83 -8.31 -17.90
N ALA A 826 39.61 -8.74 -16.91
CA ALA A 826 40.04 -10.11 -16.73
C ALA A 826 39.06 -10.86 -15.81
N VAL A 827 38.33 -11.82 -16.38
CA VAL A 827 37.30 -12.62 -15.71
C VAL A 827 37.89 -13.95 -15.29
N ARG A 828 37.59 -14.41 -14.06
CA ARG A 828 37.93 -15.76 -13.56
C ARG A 828 36.66 -16.48 -13.11
N ALA A 829 36.25 -17.49 -13.87
CA ALA A 829 35.05 -18.28 -13.67
C ALA A 829 35.45 -19.75 -13.46
N GLN A 830 35.65 -20.13 -12.19
CA GLN A 830 36.12 -21.47 -11.75
C GLN A 830 37.24 -22.07 -12.62
N ASP A 831 36.87 -22.97 -13.53
CA ASP A 831 37.73 -23.75 -14.42
C ASP A 831 38.23 -22.96 -15.64
N PHE A 832 37.80 -21.71 -15.81
CA PHE A 832 38.09 -20.86 -16.95
C PHE A 832 38.56 -19.46 -16.48
N SER A 833 39.40 -18.82 -17.28
CA SER A 833 39.65 -17.37 -17.17
C SER A 833 39.79 -16.78 -18.56
N PHE A 834 39.39 -15.53 -18.78
CA PHE A 834 39.58 -14.83 -20.05
C PHE A 834 39.70 -13.32 -19.85
N ARG A 835 39.99 -12.59 -20.92
CA ARG A 835 39.88 -11.13 -20.97
C ARG A 835 38.88 -10.70 -22.03
N TYR A 836 38.19 -9.61 -21.78
CA TYR A 836 37.49 -8.87 -22.83
C TYR A 836 38.06 -7.46 -22.99
N ARG A 837 37.80 -6.84 -24.14
CA ARG A 837 38.01 -5.41 -24.40
C ARG A 837 36.81 -4.86 -25.17
N VAL A 838 36.50 -3.59 -24.91
CA VAL A 838 35.54 -2.81 -25.70
C VAL A 838 36.32 -1.65 -26.32
N GLU A 839 36.23 -1.53 -27.63
CA GLU A 839 36.99 -0.60 -28.45
C GLU A 839 36.02 0.27 -29.25
N GLU A 840 36.17 1.60 -29.18
CA GLU A 840 35.37 2.53 -29.99
C GLU A 840 35.81 2.50 -31.45
N ILE A 841 34.84 2.50 -32.37
CA ILE A 841 35.05 2.46 -33.81
C ILE A 841 34.58 3.79 -34.41
N ALA A 842 35.33 4.33 -35.38
CA ALA A 842 34.81 5.40 -36.22
C ALA A 842 33.52 4.95 -36.91
N ALA A 843 32.42 5.66 -36.67
CA ALA A 843 31.11 5.33 -37.24
C ALA A 843 31.18 5.26 -38.78
N PRO A 844 30.57 4.23 -39.41
CA PRO A 844 30.62 4.09 -40.86
C PRO A 844 29.96 5.30 -41.52
N SER A 845 30.68 5.96 -42.43
CA SER A 845 30.22 7.18 -43.08
C SER A 845 28.99 6.90 -43.96
N VAL A 846 27.81 7.22 -43.43
CA VAL A 846 26.55 7.17 -44.19
C VAL A 846 26.61 8.26 -45.26
N SER A 847 27.15 7.91 -46.42
CA SER A 847 27.09 8.75 -47.61
C SER A 847 25.62 8.98 -47.95
N PRO A 848 25.13 10.23 -47.97
CA PRO A 848 23.74 10.49 -48.32
C PRO A 848 23.51 10.01 -49.75
N ARG A 849 22.60 9.05 -49.94
CA ARG A 849 22.15 8.68 -51.27
C ARG A 849 21.57 9.93 -51.92
N GLN A 850 22.05 10.26 -53.11
CA GLN A 850 21.46 11.33 -53.90
C GLN A 850 20.02 10.93 -54.26
N GLU A 851 19.05 11.53 -53.58
CA GLU A 851 17.69 11.62 -54.10
C GLU A 851 17.75 12.46 -55.36
N SER A 852 17.76 11.77 -56.51
CA SER A 852 17.71 12.41 -57.81
C SER A 852 16.32 12.99 -58.02
N GLY A 853 16.18 14.28 -57.66
CA GLY A 853 14.95 15.02 -57.81
C GLY A 853 14.39 14.89 -59.23
N ARG A 854 13.16 14.36 -59.34
CA ARG A 854 12.38 14.43 -60.58
C ARG A 854 11.46 15.63 -60.48
N ASP A 855 11.71 16.62 -61.33
CA ASP A 855 10.82 17.77 -61.49
C ASP A 855 9.40 17.30 -61.84
N VAL A 856 8.45 17.53 -60.94
CA VAL A 856 7.02 17.49 -61.29
C VAL A 856 6.66 18.88 -61.82
N LYS A 857 6.69 19.03 -63.14
CA LYS A 857 6.24 20.26 -63.80
C LYS A 857 4.75 20.49 -63.55
N GLU A 858 4.38 21.71 -63.21
CA GLU A 858 3.00 22.17 -63.19
C GLU A 858 2.37 22.02 -64.59
N GLY A 859 1.18 21.42 -64.65
CA GLY A 859 0.46 21.12 -65.88
C GLY A 859 -0.93 21.76 -65.90
N THR A 860 -1.01 23.09 -65.89
CA THR A 860 -2.30 23.81 -65.96
C THR A 860 -2.91 23.72 -67.36
N ARG A 861 -4.08 23.06 -67.51
CA ARG A 861 -5.22 23.59 -68.30
C ARG A 861 -6.48 22.69 -68.33
N VAL A 862 -7.62 23.39 -68.27
CA VAL A 862 -9.03 22.96 -68.51
C VAL A 862 -9.56 21.90 -67.54
#